data_AF-A0A0E0IVE3-F1
#
_entry.id   AF-A0A0E0IVE3-F1
#
_cell.length_a   1.000
_cell.length_b   1.000
_cell.length_c   1.000
_cell.angle_alpha   90.00
_cell.angle_beta   90.00
_cell.angle_gamma   90.00
#
_symmetry.space_group_name_H-M   'P 1'
#
loop_
_entity.id
_entity.type
_entity.pdbx_description
1 polymer ?
#
loop_
_entity_poly.entity_id
_entity_poly.type
_entity_poly.pdbx_seq_one_letter_code
_entity_poly.pdbx_strand_id
1 'polypeptide(L)'
;MTLESLRCSAQELILRPEMAGGDELNLLGTWPSSFVTRVQIAVGLKGLSFEYAEEDLNNKSELLLSSNPVHKKVPVLIHDGKPISESQIILQYIDEAFNFNGAFLLSADLYERAVARFWAAYIDDKFVASWVPMIMGKTEEEKAEAMKKTIVAVEILEGAPKDTSKGKPFFGGDTVGLVDIMLGALNSWMKATEVLTGAKIFDPSKTPLLATWAERFNELDATKEVLPDVDGVVEYAKMWQAEHQPALIKHPSRQQNTIQTIRVSSPPSLSFTARTEDMAGGDELKLLGAFPSAYVTRVELALGFKGLSYEYVKEDLANKSELLLSSNPVHKKIPVLIHNGKPISESQVILEYIDEAFTGASLLSGDPYERAVARFWVAYIDDKFITSWYPMILGKTREEKEEGLKQTFAAVNTLERALKDSSKGKPFFGGDTVGLVDITLGSLIAWMKATEVLTGAKIFDPAKTPLLAAWTERFAELDTTKKVLPDVAGYVEYVNKRRQTQAATAAVAAARAISALETVEAGAFRDRSSEGKTTNAAAAPFFGGDSIGFVDVVLGSYLGWFRVIEKMIGVRIMDAARTPRLAAWAERFEAADAVRGVLPDDVDKVINFLQACSTRDLAMAGSGELKLLGVWSSPYAIRVRVVLNLKSLPYEYVEENLGDKSDLLLASNPVHKSVPVLLHAGRPVNESQVIVQYIDEVWPGGAGGRPSVMPSDPYERAVARFWAAYVDDKVRPAWLAILFGSKTEEERAAAVAQAVAALETLEGAFGECSKGKPFFGGDGVGFVDVVLGGYLGWFTAIDKLIGRRLIDPARTPALAAWEERFRATDAAKGVVPDDADKLLEFRQTLLRWSASKAK
;
A
#
# COMPACT_ATOMS: atom_id res chain seq x y z
N MET A 1 -22.83 11.14 -22.19
CA MET A 1 -21.77 10.89 -23.17
C MET A 1 -21.11 9.55 -22.85
N THR A 2 -20.85 8.71 -23.85
CA THR A 2 -20.12 7.43 -23.69
C THR A 2 -18.61 7.67 -23.72
N LEU A 3 -17.80 6.73 -23.19
CA LEU A 3 -16.32 6.76 -23.27
C LEU A 3 -15.82 6.98 -24.70
N GLU A 4 -16.49 6.39 -25.70
CA GLU A 4 -16.19 6.58 -27.12
C GLU A 4 -16.48 8.01 -27.62
N SER A 5 -17.54 8.66 -27.12
CA SER A 5 -17.86 10.04 -27.53
C SER A 5 -16.88 11.08 -26.98
N LEU A 6 -16.35 10.86 -25.76
CA LEU A 6 -15.27 11.68 -25.19
C LEU A 6 -13.93 11.40 -25.91
N ARG A 7 -13.65 10.13 -26.27
CA ARG A 7 -12.46 9.73 -27.04
C ARG A 7 -12.43 10.35 -28.45
N CYS A 8 -13.55 10.33 -29.17
CA CYS A 8 -13.65 10.91 -30.53
C CYS A 8 -13.47 12.44 -30.51
N SER A 9 -14.07 13.14 -29.54
CA SER A 9 -13.96 14.60 -29.46
C SER A 9 -12.54 15.08 -29.15
N ALA A 10 -11.73 14.28 -28.45
CA ALA A 10 -10.33 14.59 -28.14
C ALA A 10 -9.38 14.33 -29.33
N GLN A 11 -9.69 13.35 -30.20
CA GLN A 11 -8.92 13.07 -31.41
C GLN A 11 -8.99 14.18 -32.47
N GLU A 12 -10.08 14.95 -32.51
CA GLU A 12 -10.27 16.03 -33.50
C GLU A 12 -9.53 17.34 -33.12
N LEU A 13 -9.00 17.45 -31.90
CA LEU A 13 -8.41 18.69 -31.36
C LEU A 13 -6.87 18.77 -31.47
N ILE A 14 -6.19 17.74 -31.98
CA ILE A 14 -4.73 17.73 -32.11
C ILE A 14 -4.36 18.01 -33.57
N LEU A 15 -4.01 19.27 -33.84
CA LEU A 15 -3.56 19.77 -35.15
C LEU A 15 -2.40 18.91 -35.68
N ARG A 16 -2.45 18.55 -36.98
CA ARG A 16 -1.34 17.94 -37.73
C ARG A 16 -0.54 19.05 -38.44
N PRO A 17 0.70 19.37 -38.03
CA PRO A 17 1.65 20.06 -38.90
C PRO A 17 2.44 19.01 -39.71
N GLU A 18 2.71 19.33 -40.98
CA GLU A 18 3.57 18.53 -41.84
C GLU A 18 5.00 18.40 -41.27
N MET A 19 5.56 17.19 -41.39
CA MET A 19 6.87 16.80 -40.89
C MET A 19 7.99 17.67 -41.48
N ALA A 20 8.70 18.38 -40.62
CA ALA A 20 9.99 18.98 -40.92
C ALA A 20 10.99 18.68 -39.78
N GLY A 21 11.77 17.62 -39.92
CA GLY A 21 12.84 17.25 -38.97
C GLY A 21 13.01 15.74 -38.87
N GLY A 22 14.25 15.24 -38.88
CA GLY A 22 14.60 13.83 -39.06
C GLY A 22 14.50 12.90 -37.84
N ASP A 23 13.86 13.33 -36.74
CA ASP A 23 13.80 12.56 -35.48
C ASP A 23 12.35 12.11 -35.20
N GLU A 24 12.15 10.82 -34.89
CA GLU A 24 10.83 10.23 -34.65
C GLU A 24 10.45 10.35 -33.17
N LEU A 25 9.49 11.23 -32.86
CA LEU A 25 8.94 11.42 -31.51
C LEU A 25 7.51 10.86 -31.42
N ASN A 26 7.28 9.91 -30.52
CA ASN A 26 5.96 9.36 -30.22
C ASN A 26 5.65 9.46 -28.71
N LEU A 27 4.50 10.02 -28.36
CA LEU A 27 4.03 10.16 -26.98
C LEU A 27 2.85 9.22 -26.73
N LEU A 28 3.08 8.21 -25.88
CA LEU A 28 2.01 7.35 -25.36
C LEU A 28 1.39 8.04 -24.15
N GLY A 29 0.08 8.27 -24.21
CA GLY A 29 -0.62 9.06 -23.20
C GLY A 29 -2.09 8.77 -23.09
N THR A 30 -2.74 9.39 -22.12
CA THR A 30 -4.19 9.51 -22.11
C THR A 30 -4.55 10.96 -21.85
N TRP A 31 -5.55 11.49 -22.56
CA TRP A 31 -5.86 12.91 -22.57
C TRP A 31 -6.17 13.54 -21.20
N PRO A 32 -6.76 12.86 -20.18
CA PRO A 32 -7.00 13.49 -18.89
C PRO A 32 -5.75 13.49 -18.00
N SER A 33 -4.63 12.88 -18.41
CA SER A 33 -3.44 12.77 -17.56
C SER A 33 -2.64 14.07 -17.55
N SER A 34 -2.60 14.77 -16.41
CA SER A 34 -1.74 15.93 -16.22
C SER A 34 -0.25 15.62 -16.43
N PHE A 35 0.18 14.38 -16.17
CA PHE A 35 1.55 13.93 -16.42
C PHE A 35 1.86 13.88 -17.93
N VAL A 36 0.88 13.55 -18.77
CA VAL A 36 1.00 13.58 -20.24
C VAL A 36 0.98 15.03 -20.73
N THR A 37 0.09 15.85 -20.19
CA THR A 37 0.02 17.29 -20.46
C THR A 37 1.35 18.01 -20.21
N ARG A 38 2.12 17.63 -19.18
CA ARG A 38 3.49 18.14 -18.95
C ARG A 38 4.37 17.98 -20.19
N VAL A 39 4.37 16.77 -20.77
CA VAL A 39 5.21 16.43 -21.92
C VAL A 39 4.76 17.21 -23.16
N GLN A 40 3.45 17.28 -23.40
CA GLN A 40 2.89 18.01 -24.54
C GLN A 40 3.22 19.51 -24.47
N ILE A 41 3.12 20.14 -23.29
CA ILE A 41 3.52 21.54 -23.09
C ILE A 41 5.01 21.72 -23.41
N ALA A 42 5.87 20.84 -22.90
CA ALA A 42 7.32 20.93 -23.12
C ALA A 42 7.69 20.79 -24.59
N VAL A 43 7.10 19.82 -25.28
CA VAL A 43 7.28 19.61 -26.71
C VAL A 43 6.82 20.84 -27.51
N GLY A 44 5.65 21.41 -27.18
CA GLY A 44 5.13 22.63 -27.79
C GLY A 44 6.05 23.85 -27.57
N LEU A 45 6.58 24.03 -26.36
CA LEU A 45 7.54 25.11 -26.04
C LEU A 45 8.88 24.97 -26.78
N LYS A 46 9.27 23.73 -27.10
CA LYS A 46 10.45 23.44 -27.93
C LYS A 46 10.15 23.51 -29.44
N GLY A 47 8.88 23.68 -29.82
CA GLY A 47 8.45 23.68 -31.22
C GLY A 47 8.72 22.35 -31.92
N LEU A 48 8.67 21.23 -31.20
CA LEU A 48 8.88 19.89 -31.76
C LEU A 48 7.53 19.31 -32.20
N SER A 49 7.53 18.55 -33.29
CA SER A 49 6.40 17.73 -33.71
C SER A 49 6.50 16.33 -33.07
N PHE A 50 5.36 15.74 -32.74
CA PHE A 50 5.28 14.38 -32.19
C PHE A 50 4.01 13.68 -32.65
N GLU A 51 4.06 12.35 -32.74
CA GLU A 51 2.88 11.51 -32.86
C GLU A 51 2.30 11.24 -31.47
N TYR A 52 0.98 11.37 -31.31
CA TYR A 52 0.30 11.07 -30.05
C TYR A 52 -0.49 9.77 -30.17
N ALA A 53 -0.19 8.80 -29.30
CA ALA A 53 -0.93 7.55 -29.18
C ALA A 53 -1.76 7.55 -27.90
N GLU A 54 -3.09 7.61 -28.05
CA GLU A 54 -4.03 7.50 -26.94
C GLU A 54 -4.09 6.04 -26.42
N GLU A 55 -3.82 5.87 -25.13
CA GLU A 55 -3.79 4.61 -24.42
C GLU A 55 -5.08 4.34 -23.65
N ASP A 56 -5.56 3.10 -23.72
CA ASP A 56 -6.61 2.61 -22.84
C ASP A 56 -5.99 2.03 -21.56
N LEU A 57 -6.11 2.74 -20.44
CA LEU A 57 -5.50 2.28 -19.18
C LEU A 57 -6.15 1.02 -18.60
N ASN A 58 -7.36 0.65 -19.03
CA ASN A 58 -8.02 -0.61 -18.68
C ASN A 58 -7.58 -1.76 -19.60
N ASN A 59 -7.10 -1.44 -20.81
CA ASN A 59 -6.58 -2.40 -21.79
C ASN A 59 -5.31 -1.87 -22.46
N LYS A 60 -4.20 -1.89 -21.70
CA LYS A 60 -2.94 -1.24 -22.08
C LYS A 60 -2.34 -1.89 -23.32
N SER A 61 -1.82 -1.08 -24.24
CA SER A 61 -1.21 -1.57 -25.48
C SER A 61 0.07 -2.39 -25.21
N GLU A 62 0.40 -3.29 -26.14
CA GLU A 62 1.71 -3.98 -26.11
C GLU A 62 2.88 -3.00 -26.21
N LEU A 63 2.70 -1.88 -26.93
CA LEU A 63 3.71 -0.83 -27.05
C LEU A 63 3.98 -0.15 -25.70
N LEU A 64 2.95 0.19 -24.92
CA LEU A 64 3.10 0.72 -23.57
C LEU A 64 3.74 -0.30 -22.62
N LEU A 65 3.29 -1.56 -22.66
CA LEU A 65 3.80 -2.61 -21.79
C LEU A 65 5.27 -2.97 -22.08
N SER A 66 5.69 -2.91 -23.33
CA SER A 66 7.08 -3.15 -23.74
C SER A 66 7.98 -1.92 -23.52
N SER A 67 7.46 -0.71 -23.67
CA SER A 67 8.21 0.54 -23.52
C SER A 67 8.37 0.98 -22.05
N ASN A 68 7.43 0.63 -21.18
CA ASN A 68 7.54 0.82 -19.73
C ASN A 68 7.19 -0.49 -18.99
N PRO A 69 8.03 -1.52 -19.05
CA PRO A 69 7.73 -2.83 -18.48
C PRO A 69 7.71 -2.84 -16.94
N VAL A 70 8.33 -1.83 -16.33
CA VAL A 70 8.47 -1.71 -14.88
C VAL A 70 7.22 -1.13 -14.23
N HIS A 71 6.74 0.02 -14.71
CA HIS A 71 5.57 0.70 -14.13
C HIS A 71 4.31 0.51 -14.96
N LYS A 72 4.43 0.30 -16.27
CA LYS A 72 3.30 0.11 -17.20
C LYS A 72 2.35 1.31 -17.14
N LYS A 73 2.91 2.51 -17.01
CA LYS A 73 2.18 3.78 -16.84
C LYS A 73 2.56 4.77 -17.94
N VAL A 74 1.63 5.66 -18.24
CA VAL A 74 1.83 6.85 -19.08
C VAL A 74 2.24 8.04 -18.21
N PRO A 75 2.94 9.05 -18.76
CA PRO A 75 3.44 9.13 -20.13
C PRO A 75 4.64 8.24 -20.42
N VAL A 76 4.79 7.86 -21.68
CA VAL A 76 6.05 7.35 -22.25
C VAL A 76 6.36 8.15 -23.51
N LEU A 77 7.52 8.81 -23.56
CA LEU A 77 8.02 9.43 -24.78
C LEU A 77 9.00 8.46 -25.45
N ILE A 78 8.79 8.16 -26.71
CA ILE A 78 9.69 7.35 -27.54
C ILE A 78 10.39 8.30 -28.50
N HIS A 79 11.72 8.35 -28.44
CA HIS A 79 12.56 9.11 -29.35
C HIS A 79 13.46 8.13 -30.11
N ASP A 80 13.28 8.00 -31.42
CA ASP A 80 14.01 7.06 -32.28
C ASP A 80 14.00 5.62 -31.74
N GLY A 81 12.81 5.15 -31.35
CA GLY A 81 12.60 3.82 -30.77
C GLY A 81 13.12 3.63 -29.34
N LYS A 82 13.69 4.67 -28.71
CA LYS A 82 14.15 4.62 -27.32
C LYS A 82 13.09 5.19 -26.38
N PRO A 83 12.53 4.39 -25.46
CA PRO A 83 11.49 4.87 -24.55
C PRO A 83 12.08 5.58 -23.33
N ILE A 84 11.45 6.68 -22.94
CA ILE A 84 11.69 7.46 -21.72
C ILE A 84 10.38 7.53 -20.95
N SER A 85 10.43 7.12 -19.68
CA SER A 85 9.28 7.08 -18.77
C SER A 85 9.43 8.09 -17.64
N GLU A 86 8.32 8.38 -16.95
CA GLU A 86 8.18 9.39 -15.89
C GLU A 86 8.24 10.83 -16.39
N SER A 87 7.14 11.57 -16.22
CA SER A 87 6.98 12.91 -16.80
C SER A 87 8.13 13.86 -16.46
N GLN A 88 8.58 13.93 -15.21
CA GLN A 88 9.69 14.82 -14.82
C GLN A 88 11.03 14.42 -15.45
N ILE A 89 11.25 13.12 -15.69
CA ILE A 89 12.45 12.63 -16.38
C ILE A 89 12.36 12.97 -17.87
N ILE A 90 11.18 12.78 -18.48
CA ILE A 90 10.90 13.17 -19.86
C ILE A 90 11.14 14.67 -20.07
N LEU A 91 10.69 15.54 -19.15
CA LEU A 91 10.92 16.98 -19.24
C LEU A 91 12.41 17.34 -19.27
N GLN A 92 13.20 16.74 -18.38
CA GLN A 92 14.65 16.96 -18.35
C GLN A 92 15.33 16.39 -19.61
N TYR A 93 14.88 15.22 -20.08
CA TYR A 93 15.36 14.63 -21.33
C TYR A 93 15.09 15.55 -22.53
N ILE A 94 13.87 16.10 -22.65
CA ILE A 94 13.53 17.04 -23.72
C ILE A 94 14.43 18.28 -23.67
N ASP A 95 14.65 18.83 -22.48
CA ASP A 95 15.49 20.02 -22.33
C ASP A 95 16.97 19.75 -22.69
N GLU A 96 17.48 18.56 -22.36
CA GLU A 96 18.86 18.14 -22.62
C GLU A 96 19.07 17.72 -24.10
N ALA A 97 18.16 16.92 -24.66
CA ALA A 97 18.25 16.39 -26.02
C ALA A 97 17.95 17.43 -27.09
N PHE A 98 17.03 18.37 -26.81
CA PHE A 98 16.63 19.45 -27.72
C PHE A 98 17.05 20.81 -27.17
N ASN A 99 18.28 20.88 -26.66
CA ASN A 99 18.87 22.10 -26.07
C ASN A 99 19.08 23.25 -27.08
N PHE A 100 18.98 22.96 -28.38
CA PHE A 100 19.06 23.92 -29.48
C PHE A 100 17.68 24.44 -29.93
N ASN A 101 16.59 23.91 -29.37
CA ASN A 101 15.21 24.28 -29.66
C ASN A 101 14.59 25.05 -28.49
N GLY A 102 13.85 26.10 -28.80
CA GLY A 102 13.07 26.86 -27.81
C GLY A 102 13.89 27.44 -26.65
N ALA A 103 13.20 27.85 -25.60
CA ALA A 103 13.84 28.26 -24.35
C ALA A 103 14.27 27.04 -23.53
N PHE A 104 15.28 27.21 -22.68
CA PHE A 104 15.66 26.20 -21.68
C PHE A 104 14.59 26.08 -20.61
N LEU A 105 14.22 24.85 -20.25
CA LEU A 105 13.29 24.58 -19.16
C LEU A 105 14.00 24.70 -17.80
N LEU A 106 15.30 24.41 -17.76
CA LEU A 106 16.15 24.56 -16.58
C LEU A 106 17.15 25.71 -16.75
N SER A 107 17.40 26.45 -15.66
CA SER A 107 18.38 27.55 -15.67
C SER A 107 19.79 27.05 -16.00
N ALA A 108 20.57 27.90 -16.68
CA ALA A 108 22.01 27.69 -16.86
C ALA A 108 22.78 27.83 -15.53
N ASP A 109 22.27 28.62 -14.58
CA ASP A 109 22.83 28.73 -13.24
C ASP A 109 22.56 27.43 -12.46
N LEU A 110 23.64 26.83 -11.95
CA LEU A 110 23.59 25.51 -11.30
C LEU A 110 22.75 25.51 -10.02
N TYR A 111 22.78 26.62 -9.27
CA TYR A 111 22.02 26.74 -8.03
C TYR A 111 20.53 26.90 -8.32
N GLU A 112 20.17 27.79 -9.24
CA GLU A 112 18.78 27.96 -9.69
C GLU A 112 18.22 26.67 -10.28
N ARG A 113 19.02 25.92 -11.03
CA ARG A 113 18.65 24.60 -11.54
C ARG A 113 18.36 23.60 -10.42
N ALA A 114 19.20 23.57 -9.39
CA ALA A 114 18.97 22.72 -8.22
C ALA A 114 17.68 23.12 -7.47
N VAL A 115 17.44 24.43 -7.30
CA VAL A 115 16.20 24.96 -6.70
C VAL A 115 14.96 24.59 -7.53
N ALA A 116 15.04 24.64 -8.87
CA ALA A 116 13.95 24.23 -9.74
C ALA A 116 13.63 22.73 -9.60
N ARG A 117 14.66 21.87 -9.56
CA ARG A 117 14.48 20.42 -9.32
C ARG A 117 13.88 20.13 -7.94
N PHE A 118 14.28 20.89 -6.92
CA PHE A 118 13.70 20.81 -5.58
C PHE A 118 12.19 21.09 -5.59
N TRP A 119 11.77 22.20 -6.19
CA TRP A 119 10.35 22.55 -6.26
C TRP A 119 9.54 21.62 -7.16
N ALA A 120 10.13 21.09 -8.23
CA ALA A 120 9.51 20.05 -9.05
C ALA A 120 9.21 18.78 -8.22
N ALA A 121 10.19 18.31 -7.43
CA ALA A 121 9.99 17.18 -6.53
C ALA A 121 8.94 17.49 -5.45
N TYR A 122 8.94 18.70 -4.89
CA TYR A 122 7.93 19.13 -3.92
C TYR A 122 6.50 19.05 -4.49
N ILE A 123 6.31 19.46 -5.75
CA ILE A 123 5.00 19.41 -6.42
C ILE A 123 4.47 17.98 -6.44
N ASP A 124 5.28 17.00 -6.87
CA ASP A 124 4.83 15.61 -6.96
C ASP A 124 4.67 14.97 -5.56
N ASP A 125 5.70 15.10 -4.71
CA ASP A 125 5.79 14.37 -3.44
C ASP A 125 4.96 14.95 -2.30
N LYS A 126 4.55 16.22 -2.40
CA LYS A 126 3.82 16.90 -1.33
C LYS A 126 2.49 17.41 -1.83
N PHE A 127 2.50 18.26 -2.85
CA PHE A 127 1.25 18.87 -3.32
C PHE A 127 0.34 17.82 -3.97
N VAL A 128 0.75 17.17 -5.06
CA VAL A 128 -0.04 16.16 -5.78
C VAL A 128 -0.41 15.00 -4.87
N ALA A 129 0.56 14.46 -4.11
CA ALA A 129 0.31 13.37 -3.16
C ALA A 129 -0.74 13.70 -2.09
N SER A 130 -0.81 14.97 -1.64
CA SER A 130 -1.83 15.42 -0.68
C SER A 130 -3.18 15.74 -1.33
N TRP A 131 -3.18 16.13 -2.60
CA TRP A 131 -4.34 16.63 -3.32
C TRP A 131 -5.16 15.51 -3.98
N VAL A 132 -4.53 14.49 -4.56
CA VAL A 132 -5.24 13.39 -5.24
C VAL A 132 -6.33 12.76 -4.36
N PRO A 133 -6.10 12.46 -3.06
CA PRO A 133 -7.14 11.88 -2.20
C PRO A 133 -8.31 12.84 -1.91
N MET A 134 -8.19 14.13 -2.18
CA MET A 134 -9.29 15.09 -2.04
C MET A 134 -10.38 14.87 -3.10
N ILE A 135 -9.98 14.43 -4.29
CA ILE A 135 -10.89 14.11 -5.41
C ILE A 135 -11.24 12.62 -5.39
N MET A 136 -10.23 11.78 -5.15
CA MET A 136 -10.30 10.32 -5.34
C MET A 136 -10.48 9.53 -4.03
N GLY A 137 -10.56 10.22 -2.88
CA GLY A 137 -10.76 9.59 -1.57
C GLY A 137 -12.10 8.86 -1.48
N LYS A 138 -12.12 7.74 -0.75
CA LYS A 138 -13.29 6.87 -0.65
C LYS A 138 -14.27 7.35 0.42
N THR A 139 -13.76 8.04 1.44
CA THR A 139 -14.55 8.56 2.56
C THR A 139 -14.46 10.08 2.65
N GLU A 140 -15.45 10.69 3.29
CA GLU A 140 -15.44 12.15 3.52
C GLU A 140 -14.35 12.54 4.53
N GLU A 141 -14.01 11.66 5.47
CA GLU A 141 -12.88 11.88 6.40
C GLU A 141 -11.54 11.91 5.67
N GLU A 142 -11.31 10.99 4.71
CA GLU A 142 -10.10 10.97 3.88
C GLU A 142 -9.98 12.26 3.07
N LYS A 143 -11.07 12.68 2.42
CA LYS A 143 -11.11 13.93 1.64
C LYS A 143 -10.87 15.16 2.52
N ALA A 144 -11.46 15.22 3.71
CA ALA A 144 -11.29 16.33 4.63
C ALA A 144 -9.85 16.44 5.16
N GLU A 145 -9.20 15.31 5.44
CA GLU A 145 -7.79 15.28 5.83
C GLU A 145 -6.86 15.64 4.66
N ALA A 146 -7.17 15.17 3.46
CA ALA A 146 -6.48 15.53 2.23
C ALA A 146 -6.55 17.04 1.97
N MET A 147 -7.73 17.65 2.15
CA MET A 147 -7.93 19.10 2.02
C MET A 147 -7.02 19.89 2.96
N LYS A 148 -6.93 19.51 4.25
CA LYS A 148 -6.04 20.18 5.21
C LYS A 148 -4.57 20.09 4.77
N LYS A 149 -4.13 18.91 4.34
CA LYS A 149 -2.75 18.70 3.87
C LYS A 149 -2.45 19.49 2.59
N THR A 150 -3.42 19.54 1.68
CA THR A 150 -3.33 20.29 0.42
C THR A 150 -3.18 21.77 0.69
N ILE A 151 -3.98 22.36 1.59
CA ILE A 151 -3.87 23.77 1.97
C ILE A 151 -2.45 24.07 2.48
N VAL A 152 -1.94 23.27 3.41
CA VAL A 152 -0.57 23.46 3.93
C VAL A 152 0.48 23.35 2.82
N ALA A 153 0.31 22.40 1.90
CA ALA A 153 1.24 22.23 0.78
C ALA A 153 1.23 23.43 -0.18
N VAL A 154 0.04 23.97 -0.48
CA VAL A 154 -0.10 25.16 -1.33
C VAL A 154 0.44 26.41 -0.63
N GLU A 155 0.20 26.59 0.66
CA GLU A 155 0.75 27.73 1.43
C GLU A 155 2.28 27.72 1.46
N ILE A 156 2.91 26.55 1.49
CA ILE A 156 4.36 26.42 1.34
C ILE A 156 4.78 26.72 -0.11
N LEU A 157 4.05 26.19 -1.09
CA LEU A 157 4.34 26.41 -2.52
C LEU A 157 4.20 27.88 -2.93
N GLU A 158 3.33 28.66 -2.26
CA GLU A 158 3.22 30.12 -2.43
C GLU A 158 4.53 30.85 -2.09
N GLY A 159 5.42 30.24 -1.31
CA GLY A 159 6.78 30.73 -1.06
C GLY A 159 7.72 30.55 -2.25
N ALA A 160 7.48 29.54 -3.11
CA ALA A 160 8.39 29.14 -4.17
C ALA A 160 8.73 30.23 -5.20
N PRO A 161 7.81 31.13 -5.62
CA PRO A 161 8.14 32.23 -6.52
C PRO A 161 9.25 33.15 -5.97
N LYS A 162 9.40 33.27 -4.63
CA LYS A 162 10.47 34.09 -4.04
C LYS A 162 11.85 33.51 -4.34
N ASP A 163 11.96 32.19 -4.36
CA ASP A 163 13.23 31.50 -4.56
C ASP A 163 13.57 31.31 -6.05
N THR A 164 12.55 31.29 -6.90
CA THR A 164 12.65 30.89 -8.31
C THR A 164 12.45 32.06 -9.28
N SER A 165 11.29 32.72 -9.22
CA SER A 165 10.94 33.79 -10.18
C SER A 165 11.69 35.09 -9.92
N LYS A 166 12.11 35.34 -8.67
CA LYS A 166 12.73 36.61 -8.26
C LYS A 166 11.89 37.84 -8.66
N GLY A 167 10.56 37.69 -8.64
CA GLY A 167 9.61 38.74 -9.01
C GLY A 167 9.24 38.79 -10.51
N LYS A 168 9.77 37.87 -11.32
CA LYS A 168 9.44 37.73 -12.74
C LYS A 168 8.13 36.94 -12.96
N PRO A 169 7.58 36.91 -14.19
CA PRO A 169 6.26 36.32 -14.45
C PRO A 169 6.13 34.82 -14.19
N PHE A 170 7.22 34.06 -14.34
CA PHE A 170 7.25 32.59 -14.27
C PHE A 170 8.28 32.11 -13.26
N PHE A 171 8.18 30.85 -12.80
CA PHE A 171 9.18 30.23 -11.94
C PHE A 171 10.56 30.15 -12.64
N GLY A 172 10.56 29.94 -13.96
CA GLY A 172 11.76 30.04 -14.81
C GLY A 172 12.28 31.47 -15.03
N GLY A 173 11.66 32.47 -14.41
CA GLY A 173 11.99 33.87 -14.58
C GLY A 173 11.12 34.53 -15.65
N ASP A 174 11.74 34.94 -16.75
CA ASP A 174 11.03 35.63 -17.86
C ASP A 174 10.31 34.64 -18.79
N THR A 175 10.70 33.37 -18.74
CA THR A 175 10.16 32.28 -19.56
C THR A 175 9.63 31.15 -18.68
N VAL A 176 8.73 30.34 -19.25
CA VAL A 176 8.25 29.10 -18.63
C VAL A 176 9.42 28.15 -18.40
N GLY A 177 9.60 27.68 -17.17
CA GLY A 177 10.60 26.68 -16.79
C GLY A 177 9.98 25.36 -16.30
N LEU A 178 10.83 24.48 -15.77
CA LEU A 178 10.44 23.15 -15.28
C LEU A 178 9.28 23.21 -14.26
N VAL A 179 9.39 24.09 -13.26
CA VAL A 179 8.39 24.22 -12.18
C VAL A 179 7.05 24.72 -12.73
N ASP A 180 7.08 25.65 -13.69
CA ASP A 180 5.88 26.15 -14.36
C ASP A 180 5.14 25.01 -15.09
N ILE A 181 5.85 24.16 -15.82
CA ILE A 181 5.25 23.02 -16.54
C ILE A 181 4.69 21.99 -15.55
N MET A 182 5.46 21.66 -14.50
CA MET A 182 5.08 20.67 -13.49
C MET A 182 3.78 21.04 -12.78
N LEU A 183 3.63 22.32 -12.42
CA LEU A 183 2.44 22.84 -11.73
C LEU A 183 1.31 23.18 -12.71
N GLY A 184 1.64 23.78 -13.85
CA GLY A 184 0.68 24.33 -14.82
C GLY A 184 -0.11 23.25 -15.54
N ALA A 185 0.50 22.09 -15.77
CA ALA A 185 -0.20 20.91 -16.30
C ALA A 185 -1.32 20.40 -15.37
N LEU A 186 -1.36 20.83 -14.11
CA LEU A 186 -2.42 20.48 -13.15
C LEU A 186 -3.61 21.47 -13.21
N ASN A 187 -3.51 22.59 -13.94
CA ASN A 187 -4.50 23.68 -13.91
C ASN A 187 -5.93 23.22 -14.24
N SER A 188 -6.11 22.40 -15.28
CA SER A 188 -7.44 21.88 -15.64
C SER A 188 -8.06 21.05 -14.52
N TRP A 189 -7.25 20.20 -13.86
CA TRP A 189 -7.69 19.42 -12.71
C TRP A 189 -7.94 20.27 -11.47
N MET A 190 -7.16 21.34 -11.24
CA MET A 190 -7.39 22.28 -10.13
C MET A 190 -8.71 23.04 -10.31
N LYS A 191 -9.04 23.47 -11.54
CA LYS A 191 -10.34 24.07 -11.87
C LYS A 191 -11.47 23.04 -11.73
N ALA A 192 -11.28 21.81 -12.22
CA ALA A 192 -12.26 20.74 -12.04
C ALA A 192 -12.50 20.42 -10.55
N THR A 193 -11.46 20.48 -9.72
CA THR A 193 -11.57 20.31 -8.27
C THR A 193 -12.43 21.40 -7.63
N GLU A 194 -12.27 22.65 -8.05
CA GLU A 194 -13.11 23.76 -7.59
C GLU A 194 -14.58 23.47 -7.93
N VAL A 195 -14.87 23.01 -9.14
CA VAL A 195 -16.23 22.62 -9.55
C VAL A 195 -16.78 21.46 -8.72
N LEU A 196 -15.96 20.44 -8.45
CA LEU A 196 -16.38 19.21 -7.76
C LEU A 196 -16.53 19.39 -6.24
N THR A 197 -15.74 20.26 -5.63
CA THR A 197 -15.60 20.35 -4.16
C THR A 197 -15.93 21.74 -3.61
N GLY A 198 -16.01 22.77 -4.45
CA GLY A 198 -16.07 24.17 -4.04
C GLY A 198 -14.75 24.74 -3.51
N ALA A 199 -13.68 23.93 -3.43
CA ALA A 199 -12.39 24.35 -2.92
C ALA A 199 -11.53 24.98 -4.01
N LYS A 200 -11.18 26.26 -3.83
CA LYS A 200 -10.17 26.93 -4.64
C LYS A 200 -8.79 26.48 -4.18
N ILE A 201 -8.07 25.76 -5.04
CA ILE A 201 -6.70 25.33 -4.74
C ILE A 201 -5.77 26.53 -4.61
N PHE A 202 -5.81 27.46 -5.58
CA PHE A 202 -5.15 28.76 -5.48
C PHE A 202 -6.20 29.82 -5.15
N ASP A 203 -6.30 30.17 -3.88
CA ASP A 203 -7.18 31.23 -3.40
C ASP A 203 -6.44 32.57 -3.50
N PRO A 204 -6.87 33.54 -4.34
CA PRO A 204 -6.16 34.82 -4.48
C PRO A 204 -6.00 35.60 -3.18
N SER A 205 -6.82 35.33 -2.15
CA SER A 205 -6.71 35.98 -0.84
C SER A 205 -5.61 35.37 0.05
N LYS A 206 -5.21 34.13 -0.21
CA LYS A 206 -4.20 33.40 0.58
C LYS A 206 -2.92 33.15 -0.20
N THR A 207 -3.06 32.83 -1.48
CA THR A 207 -1.99 32.43 -2.40
C THR A 207 -2.01 33.33 -3.65
N PRO A 208 -1.83 34.65 -3.49
CA PRO A 208 -1.95 35.62 -4.59
C PRO A 208 -0.91 35.43 -5.70
N LEU A 209 0.32 35.00 -5.38
CA LEU A 209 1.38 34.81 -6.36
C LEU A 209 1.05 33.60 -7.26
N LEU A 210 0.63 32.48 -6.67
CA LEU A 210 0.21 31.31 -7.42
C LEU A 210 -1.06 31.58 -8.25
N ALA A 211 -2.03 32.31 -7.71
CA ALA A 211 -3.24 32.67 -8.45
C ALA A 211 -2.89 33.53 -9.69
N THR A 212 -2.09 34.58 -9.50
CA THR A 212 -1.66 35.48 -10.59
C THR A 212 -0.81 34.72 -11.63
N TRP A 213 0.08 33.84 -11.18
CA TRP A 213 0.88 33.00 -12.05
C TRP A 213 0.00 32.05 -12.88
N ALA A 214 -1.01 31.41 -12.27
CA ALA A 214 -1.87 30.45 -12.96
C ALA A 214 -2.71 31.11 -14.06
N GLU A 215 -3.15 32.35 -13.87
CA GLU A 215 -3.81 33.16 -14.91
C GLU A 215 -2.88 33.37 -16.11
N ARG A 216 -1.67 33.89 -15.86
CA ARG A 216 -0.67 34.12 -16.92
C ARG A 216 -0.28 32.85 -17.66
N PHE A 217 -0.09 31.75 -16.92
CA PHE A 217 0.28 30.47 -17.51
C PHE A 217 -0.79 29.98 -18.47
N ASN A 218 -2.07 30.05 -18.09
CA ASN A 218 -3.20 29.64 -18.95
C ASN A 218 -3.40 30.54 -20.18
N GLU A 219 -2.85 31.74 -20.19
CA GLU A 219 -2.93 32.67 -21.33
C GLU A 219 -1.90 32.35 -22.43
N LEU A 220 -0.92 31.49 -22.16
CA LEU A 220 0.10 31.09 -23.13
C LEU A 220 -0.49 30.21 -24.23
N ASP A 221 -0.18 30.54 -25.49
CA ASP A 221 -0.68 29.78 -26.65
C ASP A 221 -0.29 28.31 -26.59
N ALA A 222 0.96 28.00 -26.22
CA ALA A 222 1.45 26.64 -26.01
C ALA A 222 0.70 25.83 -24.93
N THR A 223 -0.07 26.49 -24.06
CA THR A 223 -0.87 25.81 -23.01
C THR A 223 -2.34 25.71 -23.37
N LYS A 224 -2.90 26.71 -24.07
CA LYS A 224 -4.32 26.71 -24.50
C LYS A 224 -4.65 25.55 -25.42
N GLU A 225 -3.71 25.15 -26.27
CA GLU A 225 -3.90 24.06 -27.23
C GLU A 225 -3.83 22.68 -26.57
N VAL A 226 -3.22 22.58 -25.38
CA VAL A 226 -2.81 21.30 -24.78
C VAL A 226 -3.55 21.00 -23.47
N LEU A 227 -3.94 22.03 -22.72
CA LEU A 227 -4.64 21.85 -21.46
C LEU A 227 -6.01 21.20 -21.71
N PRO A 228 -6.35 20.10 -21.01
CA PRO A 228 -7.65 19.47 -21.16
C PRO A 228 -8.79 20.43 -20.81
N ASP A 229 -9.91 20.29 -21.52
CA ASP A 229 -11.14 21.00 -21.18
C ASP A 229 -11.62 20.66 -19.76
N VAL A 230 -12.04 21.70 -19.01
CA VAL A 230 -12.39 21.56 -17.60
C VAL A 230 -13.66 20.72 -17.43
N ASP A 231 -14.67 20.91 -18.26
CA ASP A 231 -15.91 20.15 -18.18
C ASP A 231 -15.67 18.67 -18.51
N GLY A 232 -14.84 18.40 -19.52
CA GLY A 232 -14.36 17.05 -19.83
C GLY A 232 -13.67 16.38 -18.63
N VAL A 233 -12.75 17.08 -17.97
CA VAL A 233 -12.05 16.55 -16.77
C VAL A 233 -13.03 16.32 -15.61
N VAL A 234 -13.99 17.23 -15.40
CA VAL A 234 -15.04 17.07 -14.38
C VAL A 234 -15.87 15.81 -14.63
N GLU A 235 -16.30 15.58 -15.86
CA GLU A 235 -17.07 14.39 -16.22
C GLU A 235 -16.24 13.11 -16.08
N TYR A 236 -14.98 13.13 -16.50
CA TYR A 236 -14.06 12.00 -16.29
C TYR A 236 -13.88 11.67 -14.81
N ALA A 237 -13.70 12.68 -13.95
CA ALA A 237 -13.56 12.50 -12.51
C ALA A 237 -14.84 11.90 -11.88
N LYS A 238 -16.03 12.37 -12.28
CA LYS A 238 -17.31 11.81 -11.82
C LYS A 238 -17.49 10.36 -12.25
N MET A 239 -17.12 10.03 -13.49
CA MET A 239 -17.16 8.66 -13.99
C MET A 239 -16.25 7.75 -13.17
N TRP A 240 -15.01 8.18 -12.93
CA TRP A 240 -14.06 7.43 -12.12
C TRP A 240 -14.59 7.22 -10.69
N GLN A 241 -15.15 8.25 -10.07
CA GLN A 241 -15.79 8.15 -8.75
C GLN A 241 -16.95 7.14 -8.77
N ALA A 242 -17.84 7.20 -9.78
CA ALA A 242 -18.98 6.31 -9.89
C ALA A 242 -18.58 4.83 -10.05
N GLU A 243 -17.51 4.54 -10.79
CA GLU A 243 -16.97 3.18 -10.96
C GLU A 243 -16.31 2.63 -9.69
N HIS A 244 -15.79 3.52 -8.83
CA HIS A 244 -14.95 3.14 -7.68
C HIS A 244 -15.60 3.39 -6.31
N GLN A 245 -16.86 3.83 -6.25
CA GLN A 245 -17.59 4.08 -5.00
C GLN A 245 -18.48 2.87 -4.62
N PRO A 246 -18.30 2.24 -3.44
CA PRO A 246 -19.29 1.30 -2.90
C PRO A 246 -20.54 2.05 -2.44
N ALA A 247 -21.73 1.49 -2.68
CA ALA A 247 -23.01 2.06 -2.26
C ALA A 247 -23.04 2.30 -0.74
N LEU A 248 -22.98 3.57 -0.32
CA LEU A 248 -22.96 3.98 1.09
C LEU A 248 -24.38 4.25 1.62
N ILE A 249 -24.77 3.47 2.64
CA ILE A 249 -25.89 3.77 3.54
C ILE A 249 -25.44 4.87 4.51
N LYS A 250 -26.18 5.98 4.56
CA LYS A 250 -25.93 7.12 5.45
C LYS A 250 -26.30 6.78 6.90
N HIS A 251 -25.39 7.02 7.85
CA HIS A 251 -25.74 7.27 9.26
C HIS A 251 -24.88 8.40 9.85
N PRO A 252 -25.38 9.14 10.88
CA PRO A 252 -24.89 10.47 11.21
C PRO A 252 -23.70 10.49 12.16
N SER A 253 -22.90 11.54 11.94
CA SER A 253 -21.69 12.02 12.61
C SER A 253 -21.70 12.06 14.14
N ARG A 254 -20.55 11.78 14.77
CA ARG A 254 -20.26 12.01 16.20
C ARG A 254 -18.98 12.85 16.38
N GLN A 255 -19.03 13.75 17.36
CA GLN A 255 -18.14 14.89 17.60
C GLN A 255 -16.68 14.56 17.96
N GLN A 256 -15.80 15.47 17.56
CA GLN A 256 -14.37 15.56 17.87
C GLN A 256 -14.11 15.85 19.36
N ASN A 257 -13.05 15.24 19.91
CA ASN A 257 -12.37 15.73 21.12
C ASN A 257 -10.87 15.95 20.84
N THR A 258 -10.39 17.07 21.32
CA THR A 258 -9.08 17.70 21.14
C THR A 258 -7.96 16.95 21.89
N ILE A 259 -6.78 16.78 21.28
CA ILE A 259 -5.57 16.27 21.97
C ILE A 259 -4.64 17.45 22.28
N GLN A 260 -4.30 17.62 23.57
CA GLN A 260 -3.22 18.50 24.03
C GLN A 260 -1.86 17.80 23.96
N THR A 261 -0.85 18.58 23.57
CA THR A 261 0.56 18.22 23.43
C THR A 261 1.23 17.95 24.79
N ILE A 262 1.96 16.83 24.91
CA ILE A 262 2.81 16.52 26.07
C ILE A 262 4.28 16.46 25.60
N ARG A 263 5.14 17.32 26.17
CA ARG A 263 6.61 17.26 26.06
C ARG A 263 7.15 16.08 26.87
N VAL A 264 8.12 15.34 26.33
CA VAL A 264 8.85 14.27 27.04
C VAL A 264 10.36 14.52 26.87
N SER A 265 11.10 14.46 27.98
CA SER A 265 12.55 14.69 28.11
C SER A 265 13.41 13.45 27.78
N SER A 266 14.67 13.74 27.44
CA SER A 266 15.69 12.89 26.78
C SER A 266 16.37 11.79 27.63
N PRO A 267 16.97 10.76 26.97
CA PRO A 267 18.12 9.99 27.46
C PRO A 267 19.37 10.13 26.53
N PRO A 268 20.57 9.65 26.93
CA PRO A 268 21.84 10.32 26.61
C PRO A 268 22.45 10.03 25.23
N SER A 269 23.27 11.00 24.82
CA SER A 269 24.07 11.08 23.60
C SER A 269 25.27 10.13 23.64
N LEU A 270 25.51 9.45 22.51
CA LEU A 270 26.78 8.77 22.23
C LEU A 270 27.60 9.68 21.31
N SER A 271 28.76 10.11 21.80
CA SER A 271 29.74 10.88 21.05
C SER A 271 30.54 9.95 20.15
N PHE A 272 30.60 10.25 18.86
CA PHE A 272 31.58 9.68 17.94
C PHE A 272 32.49 10.83 17.50
N THR A 273 33.79 10.61 17.61
CA THR A 273 34.86 11.59 17.36
C THR A 273 34.93 11.94 15.88
N ALA A 274 34.87 13.24 15.59
CA ALA A 274 35.05 13.81 14.26
C ALA A 274 36.49 13.57 13.77
N ARG A 275 36.64 13.17 12.51
CA ARG A 275 37.91 13.28 11.77
C ARG A 275 37.90 14.63 11.06
N THR A 276 38.78 15.52 11.47
CA THR A 276 39.17 16.71 10.71
C THR A 276 40.54 16.43 10.13
N GLU A 277 40.65 16.34 8.81
CA GLU A 277 41.93 16.47 8.11
C GLU A 277 41.82 17.64 7.12
N ASP A 278 42.92 18.38 7.05
CA ASP A 278 43.03 19.77 6.62
C ASP A 278 42.57 20.08 5.20
N MET A 279 42.12 21.33 5.06
CA MET A 279 41.60 21.92 3.83
C MET A 279 42.69 22.27 2.83
N ALA A 280 42.44 21.92 1.56
CA ALA A 280 43.02 22.61 0.41
C ALA A 280 42.01 22.62 -0.76
N GLY A 281 41.45 23.80 -1.08
CA GLY A 281 40.91 24.11 -2.40
C GLY A 281 39.55 24.83 -2.48
N GLY A 282 39.58 26.14 -2.68
CA GLY A 282 38.62 26.90 -3.52
C GLY A 282 37.26 27.28 -2.94
N ASP A 283 36.44 26.32 -2.54
CA ASP A 283 35.00 26.51 -2.25
C ASP A 283 34.63 26.02 -0.83
N GLU A 284 33.79 26.79 -0.12
CA GLU A 284 33.28 26.39 1.20
C GLU A 284 32.15 25.37 1.04
N LEU A 285 32.47 24.09 1.23
CA LEU A 285 31.51 22.99 1.22
C LEU A 285 31.20 22.50 2.64
N LYS A 286 29.92 22.49 3.01
CA LYS A 286 29.42 21.86 4.25
C LYS A 286 28.35 20.83 3.95
N LEU A 287 28.44 19.67 4.57
CA LEU A 287 27.41 18.64 4.51
C LEU A 287 26.75 18.51 5.89
N LEU A 288 25.48 18.91 5.98
CA LEU A 288 24.66 18.69 7.16
C LEU A 288 24.11 17.27 7.10
N GLY A 289 24.48 16.45 8.08
CA GLY A 289 24.19 15.03 8.06
C GLY A 289 24.06 14.41 9.44
N ALA A 290 23.46 13.23 9.48
CA ALA A 290 23.43 12.41 10.68
C ALA A 290 23.49 10.92 10.30
N PHE A 291 24.30 10.18 11.04
CA PHE A 291 24.23 8.73 11.07
C PHE A 291 22.88 8.27 11.63
N PRO A 292 22.25 7.20 11.11
CA PRO A 292 22.66 6.29 10.02
C PRO A 292 21.99 6.58 8.65
N SER A 293 21.87 7.84 8.24
CA SER A 293 21.12 8.19 7.01
C SER A 293 21.83 7.75 5.72
N ALA A 294 21.23 6.80 4.98
CA ALA A 294 21.71 6.41 3.64
C ALA A 294 21.69 7.57 2.64
N TYR A 295 20.75 8.51 2.81
CA TYR A 295 20.67 9.72 2.00
C TYR A 295 21.87 10.64 2.19
N VAL A 296 22.44 10.70 3.41
CA VAL A 296 23.69 11.41 3.66
C VAL A 296 24.86 10.62 3.04
N THR A 297 24.90 9.30 3.25
CA THR A 297 25.95 8.43 2.72
C THR A 297 26.06 8.52 1.19
N ARG A 298 24.95 8.64 0.44
CA ARG A 298 25.04 8.86 -1.03
C ARG A 298 25.75 10.16 -1.40
N VAL A 299 25.52 11.25 -0.65
CA VAL A 299 26.21 12.53 -0.87
C VAL A 299 27.70 12.40 -0.51
N GLU A 300 28.03 11.75 0.60
CA GLU A 300 29.43 11.49 0.99
C GLU A 300 30.18 10.65 -0.06
N LEU A 301 29.52 9.63 -0.63
CA LEU A 301 30.09 8.83 -1.72
C LEU A 301 30.36 9.70 -2.95
N ALA A 302 29.42 10.57 -3.36
CA ALA A 302 29.61 11.44 -4.51
C ALA A 302 30.74 12.46 -4.31
N LEU A 303 30.80 13.10 -3.15
CA LEU A 303 31.91 13.99 -2.79
C LEU A 303 33.23 13.23 -2.81
N GLY A 304 33.26 12.01 -2.27
CA GLY A 304 34.43 11.14 -2.27
C GLY A 304 34.89 10.71 -3.66
N PHE A 305 33.98 10.36 -4.57
CA PHE A 305 34.31 9.99 -5.96
C PHE A 305 34.77 11.19 -6.79
N LYS A 306 34.31 12.40 -6.46
CA LYS A 306 34.82 13.66 -7.02
C LYS A 306 36.11 14.14 -6.34
N GLY A 307 36.54 13.51 -5.24
CA GLY A 307 37.73 13.90 -4.49
C GLY A 307 37.58 15.24 -3.76
N LEU A 308 36.36 15.65 -3.42
CA LEU A 308 36.06 16.94 -2.79
C LEU A 308 36.17 16.84 -1.26
N SER A 309 36.88 17.81 -0.66
CA SER A 309 36.88 18.02 0.79
C SER A 309 35.66 18.83 1.23
N TYR A 310 35.10 18.53 2.40
CA TYR A 310 33.94 19.23 2.95
C TYR A 310 33.94 19.20 4.48
N GLU A 311 33.28 20.18 5.09
CA GLU A 311 32.98 20.19 6.52
C GLU A 311 31.73 19.33 6.80
N TYR A 312 31.86 18.25 7.57
CA TYR A 312 30.69 17.47 8.02
C TYR A 312 30.08 18.10 9.27
N VAL A 313 28.89 18.67 9.13
CA VAL A 313 28.13 19.24 10.25
C VAL A 313 27.14 18.19 10.75
N LYS A 314 27.45 17.61 11.91
CA LYS A 314 26.61 16.59 12.54
C LYS A 314 25.33 17.21 13.09
N GLU A 315 24.18 16.74 12.62
CA GLU A 315 22.86 17.16 13.07
C GLU A 315 22.29 16.25 14.18
N ASP A 316 21.58 16.86 15.13
CA ASP A 316 20.71 16.15 16.07
C ASP A 316 19.27 16.17 15.52
N LEU A 317 18.77 15.02 15.10
CA LEU A 317 17.43 14.92 14.50
C LEU A 317 16.30 15.11 15.51
N ALA A 318 16.57 14.97 16.82
CA ALA A 318 15.62 15.27 17.89
C ALA A 318 15.60 16.76 18.23
N ASN A 319 16.74 17.45 18.05
CA ASN A 319 16.89 18.88 18.27
C ASN A 319 17.64 19.54 17.11
N LYS A 320 16.91 19.77 16.01
CA LYS A 320 17.47 20.25 14.74
C LYS A 320 18.10 21.63 14.90
N SER A 321 19.28 21.82 14.32
CA SER A 321 20.00 23.09 14.40
C SER A 321 19.26 24.23 13.67
N GLU A 322 19.51 25.47 14.08
CA GLU A 322 19.03 26.65 13.33
C GLU A 322 19.58 26.68 11.91
N LEU A 323 20.81 26.18 11.69
CA LEU A 323 21.41 26.06 10.37
C LEU A 323 20.60 25.12 9.47
N LEU A 324 20.21 23.94 9.95
CA LEU A 324 19.35 23.02 9.20
C LEU A 324 17.97 23.62 8.92
N LEU A 325 17.36 24.25 9.92
CA LEU A 325 16.03 24.83 9.81
C LEU A 325 15.98 26.02 8.85
N SER A 326 17.05 26.82 8.79
CA SER A 326 17.19 27.94 7.84
C SER A 326 17.62 27.50 6.45
N SER A 327 18.43 26.44 6.34
CA SER A 327 18.94 25.93 5.05
C SER A 327 17.93 25.04 4.31
N ASN A 328 17.04 24.36 5.04
CA ASN A 328 15.93 23.59 4.48
C ASN A 328 14.63 23.89 5.25
N PRO A 329 14.05 25.09 5.10
CA PRO A 329 12.87 25.50 5.87
C PRO A 329 11.62 24.70 5.51
N VAL A 330 11.57 24.16 4.29
CA VAL A 330 10.44 23.42 3.73
C VAL A 330 10.33 22.02 4.35
N HIS A 331 11.39 21.20 4.27
CA HIS A 331 11.35 19.83 4.79
C HIS A 331 12.01 19.68 6.15
N LYS A 332 12.96 20.55 6.48
CA LYS A 332 13.76 20.49 7.71
C LYS A 332 14.46 19.14 7.83
N LYS A 333 14.89 18.58 6.70
CA LYS A 333 15.48 17.24 6.56
C LYS A 333 16.92 17.34 6.08
N ILE A 334 17.70 16.33 6.46
CA ILE A 334 19.04 16.05 5.94
C ILE A 334 18.97 15.06 4.77
N PRO A 335 19.99 15.00 3.90
CA PRO A 335 21.16 15.89 3.86
C PRO A 335 20.83 17.30 3.33
N VAL A 336 21.67 18.26 3.70
CA VAL A 336 21.78 19.56 3.03
C VAL A 336 23.25 19.81 2.71
N LEU A 337 23.56 20.09 1.44
CA LEU A 337 24.88 20.55 1.02
C LEU A 337 24.87 22.07 0.93
N ILE A 338 25.75 22.75 1.67
CA ILE A 338 25.94 24.19 1.56
C ILE A 338 27.20 24.40 0.72
N HIS A 339 27.06 25.10 -0.40
CA HIS A 339 28.18 25.51 -1.25
C HIS A 339 28.24 27.04 -1.28
N ASN A 340 29.30 27.61 -0.70
CA ASN A 340 29.51 29.07 -0.64
C ASN A 340 28.30 29.81 -0.06
N GLY A 341 27.78 29.30 1.06
CA GLY A 341 26.61 29.84 1.76
C GLY A 341 25.25 29.55 1.13
N LYS A 342 25.20 28.90 -0.05
CA LYS A 342 23.95 28.53 -0.73
C LYS A 342 23.55 27.09 -0.40
N PRO A 343 22.38 26.85 0.21
CA PRO A 343 21.96 25.50 0.58
C PRO A 343 21.26 24.77 -0.57
N ILE A 344 21.67 23.53 -0.82
CA ILE A 344 21.05 22.58 -1.75
C ILE A 344 20.47 21.43 -0.92
N SER A 345 19.17 21.20 -1.08
CA SER A 345 18.40 20.17 -0.37
C SER A 345 17.98 19.06 -1.32
N GLU A 346 17.57 17.92 -0.75
CA GLU A 346 17.25 16.67 -1.44
C GLU A 346 18.47 15.98 -2.03
N SER A 347 18.81 14.82 -1.47
CA SER A 347 20.05 14.12 -1.86
C SER A 347 20.19 13.83 -3.35
N GLN A 348 19.12 13.51 -4.09
CA GLN A 348 19.25 13.32 -5.55
C GLN A 348 19.61 14.63 -6.27
N VAL A 349 18.99 15.75 -5.86
CA VAL A 349 19.32 17.09 -6.39
C VAL A 349 20.75 17.46 -6.04
N ILE A 350 21.20 17.15 -4.82
CA ILE A 350 22.59 17.35 -4.39
C ILE A 350 23.56 16.53 -5.26
N LEU A 351 23.24 15.26 -5.58
CA LEU A 351 24.09 14.43 -6.43
C LEU A 351 24.25 15.02 -7.84
N GLU A 352 23.15 15.43 -8.47
CA GLU A 352 23.21 16.07 -9.80
C GLU A 352 23.94 17.43 -9.73
N TYR A 353 23.75 18.19 -8.66
CA TYR A 353 24.48 19.44 -8.44
C TYR A 353 25.99 19.22 -8.31
N ILE A 354 26.42 18.23 -7.51
CA ILE A 354 27.83 17.88 -7.37
C ILE A 354 28.43 17.47 -8.71
N ASP A 355 27.69 16.70 -9.51
CA ASP A 355 28.17 16.25 -10.80
C ASP A 355 28.36 17.39 -11.80
N GLU A 356 27.42 18.35 -11.82
CA GLU A 356 27.42 19.51 -12.71
C GLU A 356 28.38 20.63 -12.25
N ALA A 357 28.56 20.81 -10.94
CA ALA A 357 29.36 21.91 -10.38
C ALA A 357 30.85 21.62 -10.31
N PHE A 358 31.25 20.35 -10.18
CA PHE A 358 32.63 19.97 -9.95
C PHE A 358 33.19 19.07 -11.05
N THR A 359 34.35 19.46 -11.58
CA THR A 359 35.13 18.65 -12.50
C THR A 359 35.62 17.37 -11.84
N GLY A 360 35.77 16.29 -12.60
CA GLY A 360 36.26 15.01 -12.10
C GLY A 360 35.53 13.85 -12.77
N ALA A 361 35.50 12.69 -12.11
CA ALA A 361 34.72 11.55 -12.57
C ALA A 361 33.24 11.95 -12.73
N SER A 362 32.66 11.71 -13.90
CA SER A 362 31.26 12.01 -14.17
C SER A 362 30.37 10.96 -13.52
N LEU A 363 29.34 11.39 -12.79
CA LEU A 363 28.35 10.51 -12.18
C LEU A 363 27.22 10.17 -13.17
N LEU A 364 26.97 11.06 -14.12
CA LEU A 364 26.02 10.88 -15.20
C LEU A 364 26.72 10.79 -16.55
N SER A 365 26.09 10.07 -17.50
CA SER A 365 26.52 10.03 -18.90
C SER A 365 26.34 11.39 -19.56
N GLY A 366 27.15 11.70 -20.57
CA GLY A 366 26.94 12.85 -21.44
C GLY A 366 25.77 12.68 -22.42
N ASP A 367 25.31 11.44 -22.65
CA ASP A 367 24.13 11.15 -23.47
C ASP A 367 22.83 11.42 -22.68
N PRO A 368 21.95 12.33 -23.13
CA PRO A 368 20.68 12.61 -22.47
C PRO A 368 19.82 11.37 -22.21
N TYR A 369 19.85 10.39 -23.13
CA TYR A 369 19.05 9.17 -22.96
C TYR A 369 19.54 8.34 -21.77
N GLU A 370 20.85 8.07 -21.71
CA GLU A 370 21.45 7.34 -20.60
C GLU A 370 21.31 8.11 -19.26
N ARG A 371 21.27 9.45 -19.27
CA ARG A 371 20.90 10.25 -18.07
C ARG A 371 19.47 9.97 -17.63
N ALA A 372 18.53 9.94 -18.56
CA ALA A 372 17.13 9.64 -18.27
C ALA A 372 16.95 8.23 -17.68
N VAL A 373 17.65 7.23 -18.25
CA VAL A 373 17.68 5.86 -17.73
C VAL A 373 18.26 5.81 -16.31
N ALA A 374 19.36 6.54 -16.04
CA ALA A 374 19.94 6.60 -14.70
C ALA A 374 18.96 7.21 -13.68
N ARG A 375 18.31 8.33 -14.02
CA ARG A 375 17.28 8.97 -13.16
C ARG A 375 16.11 8.02 -12.88
N PHE A 376 15.68 7.24 -13.87
CA PHE A 376 14.62 6.27 -13.72
C PHE A 376 14.97 5.21 -12.68
N TRP A 377 16.17 4.65 -12.75
CA TRP A 377 16.60 3.64 -11.78
C TRP A 377 16.85 4.20 -10.38
N VAL A 378 17.30 5.44 -10.26
CA VAL A 378 17.38 6.14 -8.96
C VAL A 378 15.99 6.29 -8.35
N ALA A 379 15.01 6.76 -9.11
CA ALA A 379 13.62 6.87 -8.65
C ALA A 379 13.07 5.48 -8.26
N TYR A 380 13.35 4.44 -9.05
CA TYR A 380 12.95 3.07 -8.71
C TYR A 380 13.54 2.59 -7.37
N ILE A 381 14.81 2.89 -7.11
CA ILE A 381 15.47 2.55 -5.85
C ILE A 381 14.77 3.24 -4.67
N ASP A 382 14.53 4.55 -4.77
CA ASP A 382 13.91 5.32 -3.68
C ASP A 382 12.43 4.90 -3.46
N ASP A 383 11.66 4.76 -4.54
CA ASP A 383 10.20 4.55 -4.46
C ASP A 383 9.77 3.09 -4.31
N LYS A 384 10.57 2.14 -4.81
CA LYS A 384 10.23 0.71 -4.76
C LYS A 384 11.09 -0.03 -3.77
N PHE A 385 12.41 0.01 -3.93
CA PHE A 385 13.30 -0.79 -3.09
C PHE A 385 13.36 -0.28 -1.65
N ILE A 386 13.69 0.99 -1.43
CA ILE A 386 13.81 1.56 -0.07
C ILE A 386 12.45 1.53 0.64
N THR A 387 11.38 1.92 -0.06
CA THR A 387 10.03 1.97 0.51
C THR A 387 9.52 0.60 0.96
N SER A 388 9.80 -0.49 0.24
CA SER A 388 9.45 -1.84 0.68
C SER A 388 10.38 -2.38 1.77
N TRP A 389 11.64 -1.95 1.76
CA TRP A 389 12.68 -2.49 2.63
C TRP A 389 12.63 -1.90 4.05
N TYR A 390 12.23 -0.64 4.22
CA TYR A 390 12.07 -0.04 5.55
C TYR A 390 11.06 -0.78 6.45
N PRO A 391 9.83 -1.08 6.00
CA PRO A 391 8.88 -1.91 6.75
C PRO A 391 9.42 -3.29 7.11
N MET A 392 10.23 -3.91 6.24
CA MET A 392 10.85 -5.21 6.51
C MET A 392 11.76 -5.19 7.76
N ILE A 393 12.51 -4.11 7.99
CA ILE A 393 13.44 -4.01 9.13
C ILE A 393 12.77 -3.37 10.36
N LEU A 394 12.01 -2.30 10.13
CA LEU A 394 11.50 -1.38 11.15
C LEU A 394 9.98 -1.48 11.35
N GLY A 395 9.30 -2.37 10.64
CA GLY A 395 7.87 -2.64 10.80
C GLY A 395 7.52 -3.00 12.24
N LYS A 396 6.33 -2.58 12.66
CA LYS A 396 5.83 -2.80 14.02
C LYS A 396 5.14 -4.14 14.13
N THR A 397 4.48 -4.56 13.05
CA THR A 397 3.78 -5.86 12.98
C THR A 397 4.57 -6.86 12.15
N ARG A 398 4.13 -8.13 12.21
CA ARG A 398 4.72 -9.20 11.42
C ARG A 398 4.28 -9.10 9.95
N GLU A 399 3.02 -8.78 9.73
CA GLU A 399 2.42 -8.63 8.40
C GLU A 399 3.12 -7.52 7.60
N GLU A 400 3.42 -6.37 8.25
CA GLU A 400 4.20 -5.28 7.63
C GLU A 400 5.59 -5.75 7.19
N LYS A 401 6.23 -6.60 8.01
CA LYS A 401 7.57 -7.12 7.70
C LYS A 401 7.55 -8.15 6.59
N GLU A 402 6.56 -9.05 6.58
CA GLU A 402 6.39 -10.08 5.56
C GLU A 402 6.04 -9.50 4.19
N GLU A 403 5.12 -8.54 4.14
CA GLU A 403 4.80 -7.84 2.89
C GLU A 403 6.00 -7.00 2.41
N GLY A 404 6.68 -6.31 3.34
CA GLY A 404 7.93 -5.61 3.04
C GLY A 404 9.00 -6.54 2.47
N LEU A 405 9.18 -7.75 3.03
CA LEU A 405 10.12 -8.76 2.54
C LEU A 405 9.79 -9.18 1.10
N LYS A 406 8.52 -9.54 0.85
CA LYS A 406 8.05 -9.97 -0.47
C LYS A 406 8.25 -8.88 -1.53
N GLN A 407 7.86 -7.65 -1.22
CA GLN A 407 8.02 -6.51 -2.12
C GLN A 407 9.51 -6.17 -2.35
N THR A 408 10.34 -6.28 -1.31
CA THR A 408 11.79 -6.05 -1.41
C THR A 408 12.43 -7.03 -2.38
N PHE A 409 12.14 -8.33 -2.29
CA PHE A 409 12.69 -9.31 -3.24
C PHE A 409 12.16 -9.12 -4.67
N ALA A 410 10.91 -8.68 -4.85
CA ALA A 410 10.40 -8.33 -6.18
C ALA A 410 11.15 -7.12 -6.77
N ALA A 411 11.45 -6.11 -5.95
CA ALA A 411 12.25 -4.95 -6.34
C ALA A 411 13.69 -5.35 -6.69
N VAL A 412 14.32 -6.19 -5.87
CA VAL A 412 15.67 -6.72 -6.10
C VAL A 412 15.77 -7.49 -7.43
N ASN A 413 14.80 -8.36 -7.73
CA ASN A 413 14.77 -9.08 -9.01
C ASN A 413 14.60 -8.15 -10.24
N THR A 414 14.01 -6.98 -10.04
CA THR A 414 13.91 -5.97 -11.10
C THR A 414 15.23 -5.22 -11.25
N LEU A 415 15.91 -4.89 -10.14
CA LEU A 415 17.25 -4.30 -10.16
C LEU A 415 18.32 -5.24 -10.76
N GLU A 416 18.19 -6.55 -10.58
CA GLU A 416 19.10 -7.54 -11.19
C GLU A 416 19.02 -7.46 -12.73
N ARG A 417 17.80 -7.39 -13.27
CA ARG A 417 17.57 -7.20 -14.72
C ARG A 417 18.06 -5.82 -15.17
N ALA A 418 17.78 -4.79 -14.39
CA ALA A 418 18.25 -3.43 -14.65
C ALA A 418 19.78 -3.36 -14.79
N LEU A 419 20.52 -4.01 -13.88
CA LEU A 419 21.98 -4.07 -13.92
C LEU A 419 22.46 -4.78 -15.18
N LYS A 420 21.83 -5.91 -15.53
CA LYS A 420 22.15 -6.66 -16.76
C LYS A 420 22.00 -5.78 -18.00
N ASP A 421 20.88 -5.08 -18.12
CA ASP A 421 20.53 -4.32 -19.31
C ASP A 421 21.34 -3.01 -19.41
N SER A 422 21.49 -2.29 -18.28
CA SER A 422 22.17 -0.99 -18.25
C SER A 422 23.70 -1.13 -18.33
N SER A 423 24.28 -2.12 -17.64
CA SER A 423 25.74 -2.30 -17.64
C SER A 423 26.27 -2.83 -18.97
N LYS A 424 25.43 -3.49 -19.78
CA LYS A 424 25.86 -4.19 -21.02
C LYS A 424 27.05 -5.13 -20.75
N GLY A 425 27.06 -5.78 -19.57
CA GLY A 425 28.12 -6.69 -19.12
C GLY A 425 29.32 -6.02 -18.43
N LYS A 426 29.28 -4.70 -18.21
CA LYS A 426 30.32 -3.94 -17.50
C LYS A 426 30.15 -4.01 -15.97
N PRO A 427 31.15 -3.56 -15.18
CA PRO A 427 31.15 -3.75 -13.73
C PRO A 427 30.06 -3.00 -12.96
N PHE A 428 29.55 -1.88 -13.48
CA PHE A 428 28.66 -0.95 -12.78
C PHE A 428 27.43 -0.59 -13.63
N PHE A 429 26.40 0.01 -13.01
CA PHE A 429 25.26 0.55 -13.75
C PHE A 429 25.69 1.67 -14.70
N GLY A 430 26.67 2.48 -14.29
CA GLY A 430 27.34 3.47 -15.15
C GLY A 430 28.27 2.88 -16.22
N GLY A 431 28.27 1.57 -16.40
CA GLY A 431 29.16 0.88 -17.34
C GLY A 431 30.52 0.58 -16.69
N ASP A 432 31.59 1.19 -17.23
CA ASP A 432 32.96 0.97 -16.76
C ASP A 432 33.28 1.73 -15.46
N THR A 433 32.51 2.78 -15.14
CA THR A 433 32.71 3.63 -13.97
C THR A 433 31.48 3.65 -13.08
N VAL A 434 31.69 3.97 -11.80
CA VAL A 434 30.61 4.22 -10.83
C VAL A 434 29.77 5.41 -11.30
N GLY A 435 28.46 5.19 -11.49
CA GLY A 435 27.50 6.24 -11.85
C GLY A 435 26.51 6.59 -10.73
N LEU A 436 25.55 7.44 -11.05
CA LEU A 436 24.51 7.92 -10.13
C LEU A 436 23.70 6.79 -9.49
N VAL A 437 23.35 5.76 -10.27
CA VAL A 437 22.61 4.58 -9.79
C VAL A 437 23.45 3.78 -8.81
N ASP A 438 24.74 3.58 -9.12
CA ASP A 438 25.69 2.86 -8.26
C ASP A 438 25.88 3.57 -6.92
N ILE A 439 25.99 4.90 -6.90
CA ILE A 439 26.10 5.69 -5.67
C ILE A 439 24.82 5.57 -4.83
N THR A 440 23.66 5.66 -5.48
CA THR A 440 22.36 5.58 -4.80
C THR A 440 22.16 4.21 -4.16
N LEU A 441 22.34 3.12 -4.92
CA LEU A 441 22.23 1.76 -4.39
C LEU A 441 23.36 1.43 -3.41
N GLY A 442 24.57 1.91 -3.67
CA GLY A 442 25.77 1.66 -2.87
C GLY A 442 25.68 2.27 -1.48
N SER A 443 25.01 3.41 -1.34
CA SER A 443 24.75 4.06 -0.04
C SER A 443 23.95 3.19 0.95
N LEU A 444 23.29 2.15 0.44
CA LEU A 444 22.47 1.23 1.20
C LEU A 444 23.22 -0.01 1.68
N ILE A 445 24.46 -0.25 1.21
CA ILE A 445 25.21 -1.50 1.49
C ILE A 445 25.41 -1.73 3.00
N ALA A 446 25.73 -0.69 3.77
CA ALA A 446 25.89 -0.82 5.21
C ALA A 446 24.59 -1.26 5.90
N TRP A 447 23.45 -0.72 5.47
CA TRP A 447 22.12 -1.15 5.91
C TRP A 447 21.80 -2.59 5.48
N MET A 448 22.20 -3.01 4.27
CA MET A 448 21.99 -4.38 3.77
C MET A 448 22.77 -5.39 4.61
N LYS A 449 24.05 -5.11 4.90
CA LYS A 449 24.87 -5.93 5.79
C LYS A 449 24.31 -5.98 7.21
N ALA A 450 23.87 -4.84 7.74
CA ALA A 450 23.22 -4.79 9.05
C ALA A 450 21.91 -5.60 9.08
N THR A 451 21.15 -5.58 7.99
CA THR A 451 19.93 -6.38 7.85
C THR A 451 20.24 -7.86 7.87
N GLU A 452 21.24 -8.31 7.12
CA GLU A 452 21.69 -9.70 7.13
C GLU A 452 22.07 -10.14 8.56
N VAL A 453 22.78 -9.30 9.31
CA VAL A 453 23.11 -9.59 10.73
C VAL A 453 21.85 -9.65 11.61
N LEU A 454 20.88 -8.76 11.38
CA LEU A 454 19.67 -8.64 12.21
C LEU A 454 18.59 -9.68 11.90
N THR A 455 18.52 -10.19 10.67
CA THR A 455 17.40 -11.02 10.20
C THR A 455 17.84 -12.34 9.56
N GLY A 456 19.13 -12.49 9.23
CA GLY A 456 19.65 -13.60 8.43
C GLY A 456 19.30 -13.53 6.94
N ALA A 457 18.52 -12.53 6.51
CA ALA A 457 18.11 -12.39 5.11
C ALA A 457 19.20 -11.69 4.29
N LYS A 458 19.69 -12.39 3.26
CA LYS A 458 20.56 -11.80 2.24
C LYS A 458 19.72 -11.07 1.20
N ILE A 459 19.85 -9.74 1.17
CA ILE A 459 19.11 -8.90 0.23
C ILE A 459 19.54 -9.18 -1.21
N PHE A 460 20.85 -9.24 -1.44
CA PHE A 460 21.43 -9.72 -2.69
C PHE A 460 22.00 -11.12 -2.46
N ASP A 461 21.25 -12.12 -2.88
CA ASP A 461 21.60 -13.52 -2.74
C ASP A 461 22.38 -13.97 -3.99
N PRO A 462 23.65 -14.39 -3.90
CA PRO A 462 24.43 -14.85 -5.05
C PRO A 462 23.75 -15.95 -5.89
N ALA A 463 22.88 -16.76 -5.28
CA ALA A 463 22.16 -17.81 -6.00
C ALA A 463 20.97 -17.28 -6.81
N LYS A 464 20.41 -16.12 -6.46
CA LYS A 464 19.20 -15.55 -7.09
C LYS A 464 19.49 -14.28 -7.89
N THR A 465 20.39 -13.44 -7.36
CA THR A 465 20.81 -12.15 -7.92
C THR A 465 22.34 -12.08 -8.00
N PRO A 466 22.97 -12.93 -8.83
CA PRO A 466 24.42 -13.03 -8.93
C PRO A 466 25.09 -11.74 -9.41
N LEU A 467 24.46 -10.95 -10.28
CA LEU A 467 25.04 -9.70 -10.79
C LEU A 467 25.10 -8.65 -9.69
N LEU A 468 24.00 -8.47 -8.94
CA LEU A 468 23.94 -7.54 -7.81
C LEU A 468 24.86 -7.97 -6.66
N ALA A 469 24.97 -9.27 -6.39
CA ALA A 469 25.91 -9.78 -5.38
C ALA A 469 27.36 -9.46 -5.77
N ALA A 470 27.76 -9.77 -7.00
CA ALA A 470 29.10 -9.48 -7.49
C ALA A 470 29.37 -7.97 -7.60
N TRP A 471 28.36 -7.18 -7.98
CA TRP A 471 28.43 -5.71 -7.97
C TRP A 471 28.65 -5.17 -6.56
N THR A 472 27.96 -5.71 -5.55
CA THR A 472 28.09 -5.28 -4.15
C THR A 472 29.50 -5.51 -3.62
N GLU A 473 30.09 -6.67 -3.91
CA GLU A 473 31.48 -6.97 -3.56
C GLU A 473 32.43 -5.98 -4.22
N ARG A 474 32.34 -5.81 -5.56
CA ARG A 474 33.20 -4.85 -6.29
C ARG A 474 33.07 -3.43 -5.76
N PHE A 475 31.84 -2.95 -5.58
CA PHE A 475 31.57 -1.58 -5.13
C PHE A 475 32.08 -1.35 -3.71
N ALA A 476 31.87 -2.30 -2.80
CA ALA A 476 32.36 -2.23 -1.42
C ALA A 476 33.89 -2.27 -1.31
N GLU A 477 34.58 -2.85 -2.30
CA GLU A 477 36.04 -2.95 -2.32
C GLU A 477 36.75 -1.67 -2.79
N LEU A 478 36.02 -0.73 -3.42
CA LEU A 478 36.58 0.56 -3.86
C LEU A 478 37.09 1.39 -2.67
N ASP A 479 38.23 2.04 -2.84
CA ASP A 479 38.88 2.83 -1.77
C ASP A 479 37.97 3.95 -1.22
N THR A 480 37.26 4.66 -2.10
CA THR A 480 36.28 5.68 -1.71
C THR A 480 35.17 5.07 -0.88
N THR A 481 34.63 3.94 -1.32
CA THR A 481 33.54 3.24 -0.62
C THR A 481 33.98 2.75 0.75
N LYS A 482 35.18 2.18 0.89
CA LYS A 482 35.72 1.75 2.19
C LYS A 482 35.92 2.90 3.17
N LYS A 483 36.26 4.09 2.68
CA LYS A 483 36.43 5.29 3.50
C LYS A 483 35.09 5.86 3.98
N VAL A 484 34.06 5.81 3.13
CA VAL A 484 32.75 6.42 3.39
C VAL A 484 31.78 5.47 4.09
N LEU A 485 31.71 4.20 3.69
CA LEU A 485 30.74 3.26 4.26
C LEU A 485 31.03 3.04 5.76
N PRO A 486 30.07 3.37 6.64
CA PRO A 486 30.31 3.26 8.08
C PRO A 486 30.31 1.80 8.56
N ASP A 487 30.80 1.59 9.77
CA ASP A 487 30.84 0.26 10.40
C ASP A 487 29.43 -0.33 10.61
N VAL A 488 29.28 -1.61 10.24
CA VAL A 488 28.01 -2.35 10.29
C VAL A 488 27.50 -2.46 11.73
N ALA A 489 28.39 -2.56 12.72
CA ALA A 489 27.98 -2.70 14.13
C ALA A 489 27.18 -1.49 14.62
N GLY A 490 27.53 -0.28 14.19
CA GLY A 490 26.79 0.93 14.55
C GLY A 490 25.34 0.93 14.03
N TYR A 491 25.09 0.37 12.84
CA TYR A 491 23.73 0.26 12.29
C TYR A 491 22.91 -0.77 13.07
N VAL A 492 23.52 -1.91 13.41
CA VAL A 492 22.90 -2.95 14.25
C VAL A 492 22.55 -2.38 15.64
N GLU A 493 23.48 -1.64 16.26
CA GLU A 493 23.26 -0.97 17.54
C GLU A 493 22.12 0.05 17.45
N TYR A 494 22.10 0.88 16.40
CA TYR A 494 21.03 1.85 16.18
C TYR A 494 19.64 1.19 16.12
N VAL A 495 19.51 0.10 15.36
CA VAL A 495 18.24 -0.64 15.26
C VAL A 495 17.85 -1.21 16.63
N ASN A 496 18.81 -1.80 17.35
CA ASN A 496 18.57 -2.36 18.68
C ASN A 496 18.16 -1.28 19.70
N LYS A 497 18.84 -0.13 19.74
CA LYS A 497 18.50 1.01 20.60
C LYS A 497 17.11 1.55 20.28
N ARG A 498 16.73 1.60 19.01
CA ARG A 498 15.37 2.01 18.59
C ARG A 498 14.30 1.03 19.07
N ARG A 499 14.55 -0.29 18.95
CA ARG A 499 13.66 -1.34 19.49
C ARG A 499 13.52 -1.23 21.01
N GLN A 500 14.63 -1.01 21.72
CA GLN A 500 14.63 -0.79 23.18
C GLN A 500 13.85 0.47 23.58
N THR A 501 14.03 1.58 22.86
CA THR A 501 13.32 2.84 23.14
C THR A 501 11.80 2.69 22.93
N GLN A 502 11.39 1.94 21.90
CA GLN A 502 9.98 1.59 21.70
C GLN A 502 9.43 0.77 22.87
N ALA A 503 10.19 -0.21 23.36
CA ALA A 503 9.80 -0.99 24.55
C ALA A 503 9.71 -0.12 25.81
N ALA A 504 10.67 0.79 26.04
CA ALA A 504 10.66 1.71 27.18
C ALA A 504 9.49 2.71 27.13
N THR A 505 9.13 3.21 25.94
CA THR A 505 7.97 4.11 25.76
C THR A 505 6.67 3.39 26.10
N ALA A 506 6.54 2.12 25.72
CA ALA A 506 5.41 1.29 26.11
C ALA A 506 5.35 1.09 27.63
N ALA A 507 6.49 0.89 28.29
CA ALA A 507 6.56 0.77 29.75
C ALA A 507 6.15 2.08 30.48
N VAL A 508 6.54 3.25 29.97
CA VAL A 508 6.11 4.55 30.54
C VAL A 508 4.60 4.77 30.37
N ALA A 509 4.04 4.39 29.22
CA ALA A 509 2.60 4.43 29.00
C ALA A 509 1.85 3.55 30.02
N ALA A 510 2.40 2.37 30.32
CA ALA A 510 1.86 1.50 31.36
C ALA A 510 1.97 2.14 32.76
N ALA A 511 3.11 2.74 33.13
CA ALA A 511 3.27 3.42 34.41
C ALA A 511 2.28 4.59 34.61
N ARG A 512 1.96 5.34 33.54
CA ARG A 512 0.92 6.37 33.57
C ARG A 512 -0.48 5.79 33.81
N ALA A 513 -0.78 4.65 33.18
CA ALA A 513 -2.04 3.94 33.44
C ALA A 513 -2.15 3.54 34.93
N ILE A 514 -1.04 3.10 35.55
CA ILE A 514 -1.00 2.78 36.99
C ILE A 514 -1.29 4.00 37.85
N SER A 515 -0.66 5.15 37.56
CA SER A 515 -0.90 6.39 38.31
C SER A 515 -2.34 6.91 38.17
N ALA A 516 -2.95 6.74 36.99
CA ALA A 516 -4.37 7.04 36.79
C ALA A 516 -5.26 6.13 37.66
N LEU A 517 -4.92 4.85 37.76
CA LEU A 517 -5.62 3.91 38.65
C LEU A 517 -5.46 4.27 40.13
N GLU A 518 -4.30 4.73 40.58
CA GLU A 518 -4.11 5.24 41.95
C GLU A 518 -4.94 6.50 42.24
N THR A 519 -5.18 7.34 41.23
CA THR A 519 -6.07 8.49 41.36
C THR A 519 -7.53 8.05 41.45
N VAL A 520 -7.91 7.04 40.67
CA VAL A 520 -9.23 6.41 40.76
C VAL A 520 -9.40 5.78 42.14
N GLU A 521 -8.42 5.04 42.66
CA GLU A 521 -8.41 4.46 44.02
C GLU A 521 -8.71 5.52 45.10
N ALA A 522 -8.07 6.68 45.01
CA ALA A 522 -8.24 7.75 45.99
C ALA A 522 -9.64 8.39 45.96
N GLY A 523 -10.34 8.34 44.82
CA GLY A 523 -11.69 8.88 44.64
C GLY A 523 -12.83 7.83 44.57
N ALA A 524 -12.47 6.56 44.42
CA ALA A 524 -13.39 5.43 44.33
C ALA A 524 -13.98 5.16 45.71
N PHE A 525 -15.26 4.81 45.76
CA PHE A 525 -16.05 4.59 46.98
C PHE A 525 -16.42 5.91 47.68
N ARG A 526 -17.56 6.50 47.28
CA ARG A 526 -18.21 7.60 48.02
C ARG A 526 -18.36 7.19 49.48
N ASP A 527 -17.69 7.92 50.36
CA ASP A 527 -17.82 7.76 51.80
C ASP A 527 -19.22 8.20 52.21
N ARG A 528 -20.12 7.26 52.56
CA ARG A 528 -21.44 7.56 53.17
C ARG A 528 -21.31 8.00 54.63
N SER A 529 -20.22 8.67 54.99
CA SER A 529 -19.95 9.15 56.34
C SER A 529 -20.67 10.46 56.68
N SER A 530 -21.30 11.15 55.70
CA SER A 530 -22.04 12.40 55.96
C SER A 530 -23.49 12.22 56.44
N GLU A 531 -24.03 11.00 56.47
CA GLU A 531 -25.35 10.72 57.05
C GLU A 531 -25.17 9.81 58.26
N GLY A 532 -24.90 10.44 59.41
CA GLY A 532 -24.55 9.75 60.64
C GLY A 532 -25.52 8.62 61.02
N LYS A 533 -25.08 7.39 60.79
CA LYS A 533 -25.47 6.18 61.54
C LYS A 533 -24.51 5.03 61.21
N THR A 534 -24.01 4.41 62.28
CA THR A 534 -23.28 3.13 62.37
C THR A 534 -21.79 3.14 62.01
N THR A 535 -21.00 2.91 63.06
CA THR A 535 -19.68 2.26 63.06
C THR A 535 -19.77 0.87 62.42
N ASN A 536 -18.80 0.54 61.54
CA ASN A 536 -18.68 -0.66 60.68
C ASN A 536 -19.52 -0.72 59.38
N ALA A 537 -19.59 0.37 58.61
CA ALA A 537 -20.04 0.28 57.22
C ALA A 537 -18.90 -0.29 56.34
N ALA A 538 -19.01 -1.55 55.92
CA ALA A 538 -18.13 -2.12 54.91
C ALA A 538 -18.18 -1.26 53.64
N ALA A 539 -17.02 -0.88 53.08
CA ALA A 539 -16.97 -0.18 51.81
C ALA A 539 -17.76 -0.98 50.76
N ALA A 540 -18.66 -0.28 50.04
CA ALA A 540 -19.55 -0.92 49.09
C ALA A 540 -18.74 -1.69 48.04
N PRO A 541 -19.20 -2.87 47.60
CA PRO A 541 -18.41 -3.79 46.78
C PRO A 541 -18.11 -3.27 45.37
N PHE A 542 -18.88 -2.31 44.87
CA PHE A 542 -18.78 -1.76 43.51
C PHE A 542 -18.83 -0.21 43.55
N PHE A 543 -18.37 0.43 42.47
CA PHE A 543 -18.36 1.90 42.36
C PHE A 543 -19.77 2.50 42.47
N GLY A 544 -20.79 1.76 42.04
CA GLY A 544 -22.21 2.13 42.15
C GLY A 544 -22.88 1.80 43.50
N GLY A 545 -22.19 1.14 44.43
CA GLY A 545 -22.76 0.64 45.68
C GLY A 545 -22.78 -0.89 45.75
N ASP A 546 -23.94 -1.48 46.03
CA ASP A 546 -24.09 -2.92 46.27
C ASP A 546 -24.23 -3.76 44.98
N SER A 547 -24.34 -3.11 43.82
CA SER A 547 -24.46 -3.76 42.51
C SER A 547 -23.49 -3.20 41.48
N ILE A 548 -23.13 -4.03 40.49
CA ILE A 548 -22.27 -3.64 39.35
C ILE A 548 -22.93 -2.49 38.58
N GLY A 549 -22.26 -1.35 38.55
CA GLY A 549 -22.70 -0.16 37.82
C GLY A 549 -21.93 0.06 36.52
N PHE A 550 -22.24 1.17 35.85
CA PHE A 550 -21.62 1.54 34.58
C PHE A 550 -20.09 1.68 34.68
N VAL A 551 -19.59 2.31 35.76
CA VAL A 551 -18.14 2.48 35.98
C VAL A 551 -17.46 1.14 36.18
N ASP A 552 -18.11 0.21 36.90
CA ASP A 552 -17.60 -1.14 37.12
C ASP A 552 -17.47 -1.92 35.81
N VAL A 553 -18.48 -1.84 34.93
CA VAL A 553 -18.45 -2.50 33.60
C VAL A 553 -17.36 -1.90 32.71
N VAL A 554 -17.25 -0.57 32.68
CA VAL A 554 -16.26 0.13 31.84
C VAL A 554 -14.84 -0.18 32.32
N LEU A 555 -14.56 -0.02 33.61
CA LEU A 555 -13.22 -0.30 34.16
C LEU A 555 -12.90 -1.80 34.13
N GLY A 556 -13.91 -2.64 34.40
CA GLY A 556 -13.81 -4.10 34.39
C GLY A 556 -13.44 -4.68 33.03
N SER A 557 -13.90 -4.05 31.94
CA SER A 557 -13.56 -4.48 30.57
C SER A 557 -12.05 -4.41 30.25
N TYR A 558 -11.27 -3.64 31.03
CA TYR A 558 -9.81 -3.52 30.84
C TYR A 558 -9.00 -4.48 31.73
N LEU A 559 -9.61 -5.18 32.70
CA LEU A 559 -8.89 -6.04 33.66
C LEU A 559 -8.08 -7.16 32.97
N GLY A 560 -8.65 -7.79 31.92
CA GLY A 560 -7.95 -8.80 31.12
C GLY A 560 -6.72 -8.24 30.40
N TRP A 561 -6.82 -7.02 29.85
CA TRP A 561 -5.70 -6.35 29.18
C TRP A 561 -4.63 -5.88 30.16
N PHE A 562 -5.00 -5.45 31.37
CA PHE A 562 -4.03 -5.11 32.40
C PHE A 562 -3.15 -6.31 32.74
N ARG A 563 -3.72 -7.51 32.93
CA ARG A 563 -2.93 -8.73 33.18
C ARG A 563 -1.98 -9.10 32.05
N VAL A 564 -2.40 -8.91 30.80
CA VAL A 564 -1.54 -9.11 29.62
C VAL A 564 -0.37 -8.14 29.64
N ILE A 565 -0.65 -6.85 29.88
CA ILE A 565 0.39 -5.82 29.98
C ILE A 565 1.34 -6.14 31.15
N GLU A 566 0.80 -6.46 32.34
CA GLU A 566 1.56 -6.80 33.55
C GLU A 566 2.60 -7.89 33.31
N LYS A 567 2.21 -8.94 32.58
CA LYS A 567 3.05 -10.10 32.29
C LYS A 567 4.00 -9.86 31.10
N MET A 568 3.67 -8.98 30.15
CA MET A 568 4.57 -8.60 29.05
C MET A 568 5.67 -7.63 29.47
N ILE A 569 5.39 -6.69 30.37
CA ILE A 569 6.35 -5.66 30.79
C ILE A 569 6.94 -5.92 32.19
N GLY A 570 6.41 -6.89 32.92
CA GLY A 570 6.86 -7.27 34.27
C GLY A 570 6.48 -6.28 35.38
N VAL A 571 5.51 -5.40 35.15
CA VAL A 571 5.05 -4.40 36.13
C VAL A 571 3.59 -4.64 36.47
N ARG A 572 3.28 -4.89 37.75
CA ARG A 572 1.91 -5.09 38.23
C ARG A 572 1.12 -3.78 38.21
N ILE A 573 -0.02 -3.78 37.52
CA ILE A 573 -0.91 -2.64 37.31
C ILE A 573 -1.99 -2.58 38.40
N MET A 574 -2.60 -3.72 38.76
CA MET A 574 -3.54 -3.85 39.88
C MET A 574 -2.81 -4.44 41.09
N ASP A 575 -2.06 -3.59 41.79
CA ASP A 575 -1.24 -3.98 42.94
C ASP A 575 -1.97 -3.64 44.25
N ALA A 576 -2.31 -4.66 45.04
CA ALA A 576 -2.99 -4.49 46.33
C ALA A 576 -2.17 -3.68 47.35
N ALA A 577 -0.84 -3.58 47.20
CA ALA A 577 -0.02 -2.71 48.03
C ALA A 577 -0.17 -1.22 47.70
N ARG A 578 -0.64 -0.89 46.48
CA ARG A 578 -0.77 0.49 45.97
C ARG A 578 -2.22 0.94 45.85
N THR A 579 -3.09 0.06 45.35
CA THR A 579 -4.52 0.30 45.13
C THR A 579 -5.35 -0.82 45.77
N PRO A 580 -5.38 -0.93 47.11
CA PRO A 580 -5.99 -2.04 47.83
C PRO A 580 -7.51 -2.20 47.58
N ARG A 581 -8.25 -1.09 47.42
CA ARG A 581 -9.70 -1.10 47.22
C ARG A 581 -10.05 -1.46 45.78
N LEU A 582 -9.31 -0.98 44.79
CA LEU A 582 -9.41 -1.37 43.39
C LEU A 582 -8.99 -2.82 43.17
N ALA A 583 -7.96 -3.30 43.87
CA ALA A 583 -7.57 -4.70 43.82
C ALA A 583 -8.69 -5.59 44.40
N ALA A 584 -9.24 -5.23 45.57
CA ALA A 584 -10.37 -5.92 46.16
C ALA A 584 -11.64 -5.81 45.31
N TRP A 585 -11.86 -4.68 44.65
CA TRP A 585 -12.95 -4.49 43.69
C TRP A 585 -12.77 -5.37 42.46
N ALA A 586 -11.58 -5.44 41.87
CA ALA A 586 -11.29 -6.27 40.71
C ALA A 586 -11.54 -7.75 41.03
N GLU A 587 -11.08 -8.23 42.20
CA GLU A 587 -11.38 -9.59 42.67
C GLU A 587 -12.90 -9.82 42.82
N ARG A 588 -13.64 -8.86 43.38
CA ARG A 588 -15.11 -8.96 43.53
C ARG A 588 -15.84 -8.89 42.19
N PHE A 589 -15.37 -8.05 41.27
CA PHE A 589 -15.93 -7.86 39.94
C PHE A 589 -15.74 -9.12 39.11
N GLU A 590 -14.54 -9.70 39.11
CA GLU A 590 -14.27 -10.98 38.43
C GLU A 590 -15.01 -12.16 39.08
N ALA A 591 -15.16 -12.13 40.40
CA ALA A 591 -15.92 -13.15 41.11
C ALA A 591 -17.44 -13.01 40.95
N ALA A 592 -17.95 -11.91 40.40
CA ALA A 592 -19.39 -11.75 40.19
C ALA A 592 -19.89 -12.72 39.12
N ASP A 593 -20.99 -13.43 39.37
CA ASP A 593 -21.50 -14.46 38.46
C ASP A 593 -21.84 -13.91 37.05
N ALA A 594 -22.15 -12.61 36.93
CA ALA A 594 -22.40 -11.95 35.65
C ALA A 594 -21.13 -11.64 34.83
N VAL A 595 -19.95 -11.73 35.45
CA VAL A 595 -18.64 -11.41 34.86
C VAL A 595 -17.75 -12.65 34.77
N ARG A 596 -17.89 -13.59 35.70
CA ARG A 596 -17.17 -14.86 35.73
C ARG A 596 -17.39 -15.61 34.41
N GLY A 597 -16.32 -15.86 33.66
CA GLY A 597 -16.36 -16.49 32.33
C GLY A 597 -16.55 -15.51 31.15
N VAL A 598 -16.70 -14.20 31.39
CA VAL A 598 -16.73 -13.15 30.36
C VAL A 598 -15.34 -12.52 30.17
N LEU A 599 -14.60 -12.34 31.26
CA LEU A 599 -13.22 -11.84 31.21
C LEU A 599 -12.25 -12.97 30.83
N PRO A 600 -11.16 -12.69 30.10
CA PRO A 600 -10.21 -13.73 29.69
C PRO A 600 -9.47 -14.30 30.91
N ASP A 601 -9.74 -15.56 31.25
CA ASP A 601 -9.14 -16.23 32.42
C ASP A 601 -7.69 -16.70 32.20
N ASP A 602 -7.26 -16.80 30.93
CA ASP A 602 -5.97 -17.38 30.55
C ASP A 602 -5.08 -16.32 29.87
N VAL A 603 -4.42 -15.54 30.71
CA VAL A 603 -3.46 -14.50 30.31
C VAL A 603 -2.31 -15.10 29.49
N ASP A 604 -1.92 -16.34 29.80
CA ASP A 604 -0.93 -17.08 29.02
C ASP A 604 -1.43 -17.41 27.63
N LYS A 605 -2.70 -17.75 27.40
CA LYS A 605 -3.23 -17.93 26.04
C LYS A 605 -3.23 -16.64 25.22
N VAL A 606 -3.52 -15.48 25.82
CA VAL A 606 -3.49 -14.19 25.09
C VAL A 606 -2.05 -13.77 24.80
N ILE A 607 -1.13 -13.95 25.75
CA ILE A 607 0.30 -13.69 25.54
C ILE A 607 0.91 -14.70 24.57
N ASN A 608 0.54 -15.98 24.66
CA ASN A 608 0.96 -17.01 23.71
C ASN A 608 0.33 -16.79 22.34
N PHE A 609 -0.85 -16.17 22.22
CA PHE A 609 -1.39 -15.72 20.94
C PHE A 609 -0.53 -14.57 20.36
N LEU A 610 -0.22 -13.55 21.17
CA LEU A 610 0.66 -12.44 20.77
C LEU A 610 2.12 -12.87 20.50
N GLN A 611 2.65 -13.83 21.25
CA GLN A 611 4.00 -14.39 21.13
C GLN A 611 4.07 -15.48 20.05
N ALA A 612 3.01 -16.26 19.82
CA ALA A 612 2.93 -17.18 18.67
C ALA A 612 2.86 -16.43 17.35
N CYS A 613 2.23 -15.25 17.31
CA CYS A 613 2.37 -14.30 16.22
C CYS A 613 3.83 -13.82 16.02
N SER A 614 4.68 -13.88 17.05
CA SER A 614 6.07 -13.41 17.01
C SER A 614 7.16 -14.51 16.90
N THR A 615 6.90 -15.79 17.22
CA THR A 615 7.97 -16.82 17.32
C THR A 615 7.61 -18.21 16.80
N ARG A 616 6.38 -18.48 16.36
CA ARG A 616 5.92 -19.84 16.01
C ARG A 616 6.10 -20.24 14.53
N ASP A 617 7.16 -19.73 13.91
CA ASP A 617 7.57 -20.08 12.53
C ASP A 617 8.87 -20.87 12.44
N LEU A 618 9.55 -21.13 13.56
CA LEU A 618 10.87 -21.79 13.56
C LEU A 618 10.91 -23.18 14.22
N ALA A 619 9.82 -23.71 14.75
CA ALA A 619 9.82 -25.08 15.28
C ALA A 619 8.46 -25.78 15.12
N MET A 620 8.51 -27.03 14.66
CA MET A 620 7.42 -28.03 14.57
C MET A 620 6.74 -28.19 13.20
N ALA A 621 7.53 -28.66 12.23
CA ALA A 621 7.03 -29.53 11.17
C ALA A 621 6.89 -30.97 11.72
N GLY A 622 5.68 -31.56 11.67
CA GLY A 622 5.48 -33.00 11.85
C GLY A 622 4.20 -33.43 12.60
N SER A 623 3.15 -33.78 11.84
CA SER A 623 1.86 -34.44 12.22
C SER A 623 0.83 -33.58 12.99
N GLY A 624 -0.45 -33.45 12.61
CA GLY A 624 -1.23 -34.07 11.54
C GLY A 624 -2.72 -34.24 11.91
N GLU A 625 -3.44 -33.19 12.34
CA GLU A 625 -4.89 -33.25 12.63
C GLU A 625 -5.65 -32.16 11.86
N LEU A 626 -6.66 -32.55 11.06
CA LEU A 626 -7.51 -31.62 10.30
C LEU A 626 -8.94 -31.65 10.84
N LYS A 627 -9.52 -30.47 11.09
CA LYS A 627 -10.90 -30.31 11.54
C LYS A 627 -11.57 -29.18 10.76
N LEU A 628 -12.74 -29.43 10.18
CA LEU A 628 -13.49 -28.46 9.39
C LEU A 628 -14.78 -28.09 10.11
N LEU A 629 -14.91 -26.83 10.50
CA LEU A 629 -16.15 -26.25 11.02
C LEU A 629 -17.00 -25.79 9.83
N GLY A 630 -18.23 -26.29 9.72
CA GLY A 630 -19.06 -26.05 8.55
C GLY A 630 -20.55 -26.23 8.82
N VAL A 631 -21.36 -25.88 7.82
CA VAL A 631 -22.79 -26.21 7.79
C VAL A 631 -23.03 -27.05 6.54
N TRP A 632 -23.80 -28.13 6.65
CA TRP A 632 -23.93 -29.13 5.59
C TRP A 632 -24.43 -28.55 4.26
N SER A 633 -25.22 -27.47 4.32
CA SER A 633 -25.78 -26.75 3.17
C SER A 633 -24.96 -25.52 2.75
N SER A 634 -23.87 -25.19 3.46
CA SER A 634 -23.04 -24.02 3.14
C SER A 634 -22.22 -24.29 1.88
N PRO A 635 -22.41 -23.50 0.81
CA PRO A 635 -21.65 -23.69 -0.42
C PRO A 635 -20.15 -23.51 -0.23
N TYR A 636 -19.77 -22.69 0.75
CA TYR A 636 -18.38 -22.43 1.10
C TYR A 636 -17.74 -23.60 1.85
N ALA A 637 -18.49 -24.27 2.73
CA ALA A 637 -18.00 -25.49 3.40
C ALA A 637 -17.92 -26.67 2.43
N ILE A 638 -18.86 -26.77 1.48
CA ILE A 638 -18.85 -27.77 0.40
C ILE A 638 -17.55 -27.66 -0.43
N ARG A 639 -17.10 -26.45 -0.80
CA ARG A 639 -15.81 -26.23 -1.49
C ARG A 639 -14.65 -26.92 -0.79
N VAL A 640 -14.54 -26.70 0.52
CA VAL A 640 -13.45 -27.26 1.34
C VAL A 640 -13.56 -28.78 1.45
N ARG A 641 -14.77 -29.31 1.70
CA ARG A 641 -15.01 -30.76 1.79
C ARG A 641 -14.67 -31.49 0.50
N VAL A 642 -15.04 -30.93 -0.65
CA VAL A 642 -14.68 -31.48 -1.97
C VAL A 642 -13.17 -31.58 -2.12
N VAL A 643 -12.41 -30.55 -1.75
CA VAL A 643 -10.94 -30.54 -1.91
C VAL A 643 -10.24 -31.48 -0.93
N LEU A 644 -10.73 -31.57 0.32
CA LEU A 644 -10.24 -32.57 1.29
C LEU A 644 -10.47 -34.00 0.77
N ASN A 645 -11.65 -34.28 0.18
CA ASN A 645 -11.96 -35.58 -0.40
C ASN A 645 -11.15 -35.87 -1.68
N LEU A 646 -10.96 -34.88 -2.55
CA LEU A 646 -10.12 -34.99 -3.76
C LEU A 646 -8.71 -35.43 -3.38
N LYS A 647 -8.14 -34.85 -2.32
CA LYS A 647 -6.81 -35.18 -1.81
C LYS A 647 -6.75 -36.37 -0.85
N SER A 648 -7.90 -36.97 -0.56
CA SER A 648 -8.02 -38.09 0.39
C SER A 648 -7.42 -37.77 1.77
N LEU A 649 -7.62 -36.52 2.23
CA LEU A 649 -7.16 -36.08 3.53
C LEU A 649 -8.20 -36.44 4.60
N PRO A 650 -7.82 -37.16 5.67
CA PRO A 650 -8.73 -37.40 6.78
C PRO A 650 -8.98 -36.10 7.54
N TYR A 651 -10.24 -35.82 7.87
CA TYR A 651 -10.63 -34.66 8.67
C TYR A 651 -11.85 -34.96 9.55
N GLU A 652 -11.93 -34.30 10.70
CA GLU A 652 -13.14 -34.23 11.51
C GLU A 652 -14.05 -33.12 10.95
N TYR A 653 -15.31 -33.42 10.65
CA TYR A 653 -16.29 -32.40 10.26
C TYR A 653 -17.19 -32.05 11.44
N VAL A 654 -17.21 -30.77 11.82
CA VAL A 654 -18.02 -30.26 12.93
C VAL A 654 -19.14 -29.43 12.33
N GLU A 655 -20.37 -29.91 12.48
CA GLU A 655 -21.58 -29.21 12.06
C GLU A 655 -21.89 -28.06 13.02
N GLU A 656 -21.95 -26.85 12.49
CA GLU A 656 -22.18 -25.61 13.22
C GLU A 656 -23.64 -25.17 13.18
N ASN A 657 -24.08 -24.48 14.23
CA ASN A 657 -25.40 -23.85 14.25
C ASN A 657 -25.25 -22.34 13.96
N LEU A 658 -25.81 -21.87 12.84
CA LEU A 658 -25.69 -20.45 12.46
C LEU A 658 -26.51 -19.49 13.34
N GLY A 659 -27.54 -20.00 14.03
CA GLY A 659 -28.32 -19.25 15.01
C GLY A 659 -27.62 -19.13 16.35
N ASP A 660 -26.81 -20.13 16.71
CA ASP A 660 -26.08 -20.25 17.97
C ASP A 660 -24.68 -20.82 17.70
N LYS A 661 -23.77 -19.93 17.30
CA LYS A 661 -22.45 -20.29 16.77
C LYS A 661 -21.56 -20.79 17.90
N SER A 662 -20.83 -21.88 17.68
CA SER A 662 -19.97 -22.45 18.72
C SER A 662 -18.85 -21.49 19.10
N ASP A 663 -18.40 -21.57 20.35
CA ASP A 663 -17.21 -20.83 20.82
C ASP A 663 -15.98 -21.19 19.98
N LEU A 664 -15.88 -22.44 19.52
CA LEU A 664 -14.80 -22.89 18.63
C LEU A 664 -14.84 -22.13 17.30
N LEU A 665 -16.01 -21.95 16.67
CA LEU A 665 -16.16 -21.16 15.46
C LEU A 665 -15.85 -19.68 15.68
N LEU A 666 -16.39 -19.10 16.76
CA LEU A 666 -16.19 -17.70 17.10
C LEU A 666 -14.73 -17.38 17.41
N ALA A 667 -14.02 -18.30 18.09
CA ALA A 667 -12.59 -18.18 18.37
C ALA A 667 -11.72 -18.42 17.12
N SER A 668 -12.15 -19.31 16.22
CA SER A 668 -11.36 -19.68 15.04
C SER A 668 -11.48 -18.66 13.89
N ASN A 669 -12.64 -18.01 13.76
CA ASN A 669 -12.87 -16.91 12.82
C ASN A 669 -13.47 -15.68 13.55
N PRO A 670 -12.69 -14.95 14.36
CA PRO A 670 -13.21 -13.86 15.18
C PRO A 670 -13.63 -12.63 14.35
N VAL A 671 -13.09 -12.51 13.12
CA VAL A 671 -13.35 -11.38 12.21
C VAL A 671 -14.74 -11.50 11.59
N HIS A 672 -15.00 -12.59 10.87
CA HIS A 672 -16.26 -12.76 10.15
C HIS A 672 -17.26 -13.64 10.89
N LYS A 673 -16.79 -14.41 11.87
CA LYS A 673 -17.62 -15.34 12.68
C LYS A 673 -18.40 -16.28 11.77
N SER A 674 -17.83 -16.66 10.63
CA SER A 674 -18.49 -17.37 9.55
C SER A 674 -17.81 -18.71 9.27
N VAL A 675 -18.60 -19.65 8.76
CA VAL A 675 -18.09 -20.93 8.23
C VAL A 675 -17.79 -20.79 6.73
N PRO A 676 -16.81 -21.53 6.19
CA PRO A 676 -16.00 -22.57 6.84
C PRO A 676 -14.77 -22.05 7.57
N VAL A 677 -14.30 -22.85 8.52
CA VAL A 677 -12.97 -22.74 9.14
C VAL A 677 -12.30 -24.11 9.10
N LEU A 678 -11.11 -24.20 8.51
CA LEU A 678 -10.27 -25.40 8.58
C LEU A 678 -9.21 -25.22 9.68
N LEU A 679 -9.26 -26.04 10.71
CA LEU A 679 -8.24 -26.18 11.72
C LEU A 679 -7.21 -27.22 11.27
N HIS A 680 -5.98 -26.80 10.99
CA HIS A 680 -4.85 -27.69 10.75
C HIS A 680 -3.90 -27.66 11.96
N ALA A 681 -3.85 -28.76 12.70
CA ALA A 681 -3.17 -28.87 13.99
C ALA A 681 -3.60 -27.75 14.96
N GLY A 682 -4.92 -27.49 15.01
CA GLY A 682 -5.53 -26.42 15.81
C GLY A 682 -5.34 -25.00 15.27
N ARG A 683 -4.67 -24.81 14.11
CA ARG A 683 -4.51 -23.49 13.47
C ARG A 683 -5.66 -23.21 12.49
N PRO A 684 -6.45 -22.15 12.70
CA PRO A 684 -7.56 -21.84 11.80
C PRO A 684 -7.06 -21.24 10.49
N VAL A 685 -7.58 -21.76 9.39
CA VAL A 685 -7.55 -21.19 8.05
C VAL A 685 -8.99 -20.82 7.72
N ASN A 686 -9.21 -19.54 7.45
CA ASN A 686 -10.52 -18.94 7.23
C ASN A 686 -10.69 -18.61 5.75
N GLU A 687 -11.94 -18.43 5.32
CA GLU A 687 -12.36 -18.18 3.94
C GLU A 687 -12.18 -19.38 2.98
N SER A 688 -13.29 -19.86 2.40
CA SER A 688 -13.29 -21.11 1.62
C SER A 688 -12.27 -21.17 0.48
N GLN A 689 -12.08 -20.09 -0.28
CA GLN A 689 -11.10 -20.05 -1.37
C GLN A 689 -9.65 -20.01 -0.88
N VAL A 690 -9.39 -19.40 0.28
CA VAL A 690 -8.07 -19.40 0.93
C VAL A 690 -7.79 -20.78 1.50
N ILE A 691 -8.77 -21.41 2.15
CA ILE A 691 -8.68 -22.78 2.66
C ILE A 691 -8.38 -23.77 1.53
N VAL A 692 -9.08 -23.66 0.38
CA VAL A 692 -8.84 -24.53 -0.77
C VAL A 692 -7.41 -24.38 -1.30
N GLN A 693 -6.91 -23.15 -1.47
CA GLN A 693 -5.53 -22.90 -1.90
C GLN A 693 -4.52 -23.39 -0.86
N TYR A 694 -4.79 -23.19 0.42
CA TYR A 694 -3.97 -23.69 1.52
C TYR A 694 -3.86 -25.23 1.49
N ILE A 695 -4.98 -25.94 1.31
CA ILE A 695 -4.98 -27.40 1.16
C ILE A 695 -4.18 -27.81 -0.08
N ASP A 696 -4.29 -27.07 -1.17
CA ASP A 696 -3.54 -27.36 -2.41
C ASP A 696 -2.03 -27.19 -2.25
N GLU A 697 -1.61 -26.15 -1.55
CA GLU A 697 -0.20 -25.82 -1.31
C GLU A 697 0.46 -26.71 -0.24
N VAL A 698 -0.28 -27.07 0.81
CA VAL A 698 0.25 -27.91 1.90
C VAL A 698 0.32 -29.39 1.49
N TRP A 699 -0.61 -29.86 0.66
CA TRP A 699 -0.62 -31.22 0.14
C TRP A 699 -0.60 -31.24 -1.40
N PRO A 700 0.52 -30.85 -2.03
CA PRO A 700 0.61 -30.73 -3.48
C PRO A 700 0.52 -32.08 -4.23
N GLY A 701 0.57 -33.22 -3.53
CA GLY A 701 0.41 -34.56 -4.13
C GLY A 701 -0.68 -35.46 -3.53
N GLY A 702 -1.36 -35.07 -2.44
CA GLY A 702 -2.28 -35.92 -1.67
C GLY A 702 -1.66 -37.25 -1.19
N ALA A 703 -2.38 -38.03 -0.37
CA ALA A 703 -1.89 -39.35 0.08
C ALA A 703 -1.90 -40.44 -1.01
N GLY A 704 -1.92 -40.07 -2.31
CA GLY A 704 -2.11 -40.98 -3.44
C GLY A 704 -1.76 -40.43 -4.83
N GLY A 705 -1.01 -39.34 -4.94
CA GLY A 705 -0.50 -38.84 -6.23
C GLY A 705 -1.54 -38.16 -7.13
N ARG A 706 -2.59 -37.56 -6.56
CA ARG A 706 -3.65 -36.88 -7.34
C ARG A 706 -3.26 -35.44 -7.73
N PRO A 707 -3.73 -34.91 -8.88
CA PRO A 707 -3.34 -33.61 -9.40
C PRO A 707 -3.73 -32.43 -8.50
N SER A 708 -2.96 -31.34 -8.59
CA SER A 708 -3.25 -30.04 -7.95
C SER A 708 -4.58 -29.47 -8.43
N VAL A 709 -5.32 -28.81 -7.54
CA VAL A 709 -6.57 -28.10 -7.85
C VAL A 709 -6.27 -26.77 -8.56
N MET A 710 -5.12 -26.15 -8.25
CA MET A 710 -4.60 -24.98 -8.96
C MET A 710 -3.69 -25.40 -10.13
N PRO A 711 -3.73 -24.67 -11.26
CA PRO A 711 -2.73 -24.83 -12.31
C PRO A 711 -1.30 -24.58 -11.80
N SER A 712 -0.29 -25.19 -12.43
CA SER A 712 1.12 -24.92 -12.13
C SER A 712 1.63 -23.64 -12.80
N ASP A 713 1.09 -23.30 -13.97
CA ASP A 713 1.44 -22.09 -14.70
C ASP A 713 0.88 -20.84 -14.01
N PRO A 714 1.70 -19.79 -13.78
CA PRO A 714 1.25 -18.58 -13.10
C PRO A 714 0.11 -17.82 -13.78
N TYR A 715 0.04 -17.84 -15.12
CA TYR A 715 -1.02 -17.18 -15.88
C TYR A 715 -2.32 -17.99 -15.77
N GLU A 716 -2.27 -19.31 -15.95
CA GLU A 716 -3.44 -20.17 -15.77
C GLU A 716 -3.96 -20.11 -14.32
N ARG A 717 -3.10 -19.95 -13.30
CA ARG A 717 -3.50 -19.66 -11.92
C ARG A 717 -4.25 -18.34 -11.78
N ALA A 718 -3.83 -17.29 -12.48
CA ALA A 718 -4.50 -15.99 -12.46
C ALA A 718 -5.88 -16.08 -13.14
N VAL A 719 -5.96 -16.78 -14.27
CA VAL A 719 -7.22 -17.04 -14.99
C VAL A 719 -8.21 -17.83 -14.11
N ALA A 720 -7.74 -18.88 -13.43
CA ALA A 720 -8.59 -19.66 -12.51
C ALA A 720 -9.14 -18.79 -11.35
N ARG A 721 -8.31 -17.88 -10.80
CA ARG A 721 -8.76 -16.94 -9.74
C ARG A 721 -9.74 -15.91 -10.26
N PHE A 722 -9.54 -15.41 -11.48
CA PHE A 722 -10.46 -14.48 -12.12
C PHE A 722 -11.86 -15.11 -12.27
N TRP A 723 -11.94 -16.33 -12.82
CA TRP A 723 -13.22 -17.01 -12.99
C TRP A 723 -13.87 -17.44 -11.68
N ALA A 724 -13.07 -17.83 -10.68
CA ALA A 724 -13.58 -18.06 -9.32
C ALA A 724 -14.16 -16.78 -8.68
N ALA A 725 -13.53 -15.63 -8.88
CA ALA A 725 -14.07 -14.34 -8.44
C ALA A 725 -15.36 -14.00 -9.21
N TYR A 726 -15.39 -14.22 -10.53
CA TYR A 726 -16.61 -14.04 -11.34
C TYR A 726 -17.79 -14.87 -10.81
N VAL A 727 -17.56 -16.13 -10.43
CA VAL A 727 -18.60 -16.98 -9.81
C VAL A 727 -19.14 -16.34 -8.51
N ASP A 728 -18.26 -15.88 -7.62
CA ASP A 728 -18.65 -15.27 -6.34
C ASP A 728 -19.25 -13.85 -6.48
N ASP A 729 -18.92 -13.13 -7.56
CA ASP A 729 -19.35 -11.75 -7.78
C ASP A 729 -20.59 -11.64 -8.66
N LYS A 730 -20.82 -12.58 -9.58
CA LYS A 730 -21.93 -12.52 -10.56
C LYS A 730 -22.96 -13.62 -10.35
N VAL A 731 -22.53 -14.86 -10.17
CA VAL A 731 -23.46 -15.98 -10.00
C VAL A 731 -24.08 -15.94 -8.60
N ARG A 732 -23.27 -15.65 -7.57
CA ARG A 732 -23.72 -15.62 -6.17
C ARG A 732 -24.81 -14.59 -5.87
N PRO A 733 -24.67 -13.30 -6.21
CA PRO A 733 -25.73 -12.33 -5.90
C PRO A 733 -27.03 -12.66 -6.62
N ALA A 734 -26.95 -13.19 -7.85
CA ALA A 734 -28.12 -13.55 -8.63
C ALA A 734 -28.91 -14.70 -7.99
N TRP A 735 -28.26 -15.79 -7.55
CA TRP A 735 -28.98 -16.90 -6.91
C TRP A 735 -29.46 -16.56 -5.49
N LEU A 736 -28.70 -15.72 -4.76
CA LEU A 736 -29.16 -15.18 -3.48
C LEU A 736 -30.40 -14.29 -3.64
N ALA A 737 -30.48 -13.51 -4.72
CA ALA A 737 -31.67 -12.70 -5.02
C ALA A 737 -32.89 -13.60 -5.27
N ILE A 738 -32.75 -14.67 -6.06
CA ILE A 738 -33.82 -15.64 -6.32
C ILE A 738 -34.35 -16.26 -5.02
N LEU A 739 -33.43 -16.67 -4.12
CA LEU A 739 -33.81 -17.38 -2.89
C LEU A 739 -34.22 -16.44 -1.74
N PHE A 740 -33.66 -15.25 -1.61
CA PHE A 740 -33.85 -14.41 -0.42
C PHE A 740 -34.23 -12.96 -0.73
N GLY A 741 -33.96 -12.46 -1.93
CA GLY A 741 -34.10 -11.04 -2.27
C GLY A 741 -35.43 -10.66 -2.93
N SER A 742 -36.00 -11.55 -3.75
CA SER A 742 -37.19 -11.23 -4.56
C SER A 742 -38.49 -11.32 -3.76
N LYS A 743 -39.25 -10.23 -3.73
CA LYS A 743 -40.56 -10.11 -3.08
C LYS A 743 -41.72 -10.31 -4.06
N THR A 744 -41.49 -10.10 -5.35
CA THR A 744 -42.47 -10.36 -6.41
C THR A 744 -41.98 -11.40 -7.42
N GLU A 745 -42.90 -11.92 -8.24
CA GLU A 745 -42.54 -12.85 -9.32
C GLU A 745 -41.73 -12.15 -10.42
N GLU A 746 -41.97 -10.87 -10.68
CA GLU A 746 -41.19 -10.07 -11.65
C GLU A 746 -39.74 -9.88 -11.17
N GLU A 747 -39.54 -9.52 -9.89
CA GLU A 747 -38.20 -9.42 -9.30
C GLU A 747 -37.47 -10.77 -9.33
N ARG A 748 -38.20 -11.87 -9.12
CA ARG A 748 -37.64 -13.23 -9.20
C ARG A 748 -37.28 -13.58 -10.64
N ALA A 749 -38.13 -13.27 -11.61
CA ALA A 749 -37.87 -13.48 -13.03
C ALA A 749 -36.63 -12.70 -13.50
N ALA A 750 -36.47 -11.46 -13.04
CA ALA A 750 -35.28 -10.65 -13.31
C ALA A 750 -34.00 -11.26 -12.70
N ALA A 751 -34.06 -11.72 -11.45
CA ALA A 751 -32.94 -12.40 -10.80
C ALA A 751 -32.57 -13.72 -11.51
N VAL A 752 -33.58 -14.47 -11.99
CA VAL A 752 -33.37 -15.67 -12.83
C VAL A 752 -32.69 -15.28 -14.15
N ALA A 753 -33.13 -14.21 -14.82
CA ALA A 753 -32.50 -13.76 -16.06
C ALA A 753 -31.02 -13.39 -15.85
N GLN A 754 -30.70 -12.70 -14.74
CA GLN A 754 -29.32 -12.37 -14.37
C GLN A 754 -28.47 -13.62 -14.09
N ALA A 755 -29.03 -14.59 -13.35
CA ALA A 755 -28.34 -15.84 -13.05
C ALA A 755 -28.05 -16.64 -14.33
N VAL A 756 -29.00 -16.70 -15.28
CA VAL A 756 -28.75 -17.41 -16.53
C VAL A 756 -27.73 -16.68 -17.41
N ALA A 757 -27.78 -15.35 -17.50
CA ALA A 757 -26.75 -14.60 -18.24
C ALA A 757 -25.34 -14.81 -17.66
N ALA A 758 -25.23 -14.89 -16.33
CA ALA A 758 -23.97 -15.19 -15.67
C ALA A 758 -23.47 -16.61 -15.99
N LEU A 759 -24.37 -17.60 -16.05
CA LEU A 759 -24.04 -18.98 -16.43
C LEU A 759 -23.70 -19.11 -17.92
N GLU A 760 -24.35 -18.37 -18.82
CA GLU A 760 -23.98 -18.34 -20.25
C GLU A 760 -22.57 -17.76 -20.46
N THR A 761 -22.18 -16.77 -19.65
CA THR A 761 -20.80 -16.27 -19.66
C THR A 761 -19.81 -17.35 -19.19
N LEU A 762 -20.19 -18.12 -18.16
CA LEU A 762 -19.37 -19.25 -17.68
C LEU A 762 -19.33 -20.43 -18.67
N GLU A 763 -20.36 -20.61 -19.49
CA GLU A 763 -20.36 -21.61 -20.57
C GLU A 763 -19.25 -21.30 -21.59
N GLY A 764 -19.11 -20.03 -22.00
CA GLY A 764 -18.01 -19.58 -22.86
C GLY A 764 -16.65 -19.79 -22.19
N ALA A 765 -16.53 -19.36 -20.93
CA ALA A 765 -15.33 -19.55 -20.13
C ALA A 765 -14.93 -21.03 -19.98
N PHE A 766 -15.91 -21.92 -19.83
CA PHE A 766 -15.69 -23.36 -19.73
C PHE A 766 -15.06 -23.90 -21.02
N GLY A 767 -15.55 -23.48 -22.19
CA GLY A 767 -14.98 -23.88 -23.47
C GLY A 767 -13.51 -23.51 -23.60
N GLU A 768 -13.15 -22.28 -23.22
CA GLU A 768 -11.77 -21.77 -23.27
C GLU A 768 -10.85 -22.44 -22.23
N CYS A 769 -11.31 -22.52 -20.97
CA CYS A 769 -10.49 -23.01 -19.86
C CYS A 769 -10.29 -24.54 -19.94
N SER A 770 -11.35 -25.28 -20.26
CA SER A 770 -11.28 -26.75 -20.32
C SER A 770 -10.49 -27.25 -21.54
N LYS A 771 -10.39 -26.46 -22.61
CA LYS A 771 -9.81 -26.89 -23.90
C LYS A 771 -10.46 -28.20 -24.40
N GLY A 772 -11.78 -28.35 -24.18
CA GLY A 772 -12.56 -29.53 -24.56
C GLY A 772 -12.50 -30.70 -23.56
N LYS A 773 -11.85 -30.50 -22.40
CA LYS A 773 -11.73 -31.52 -21.35
C LYS A 773 -12.92 -31.52 -20.38
N PRO A 774 -13.05 -32.52 -19.50
CA PRO A 774 -14.22 -32.69 -18.64
C PRO A 774 -14.50 -31.56 -17.62
N PHE A 775 -13.48 -30.81 -17.19
CA PHE A 775 -13.53 -29.82 -16.11
C PHE A 775 -12.82 -28.51 -16.50
N PHE A 776 -13.08 -27.41 -15.77
CA PHE A 776 -12.32 -26.15 -15.92
C PHE A 776 -10.83 -26.36 -15.64
N GLY A 777 -10.48 -27.27 -14.73
CA GLY A 777 -9.11 -27.73 -14.48
C GLY A 777 -8.53 -28.68 -15.53
N GLY A 778 -9.25 -28.92 -16.64
CA GLY A 778 -8.85 -29.86 -17.67
C GLY A 778 -9.33 -31.29 -17.36
N ASP A 779 -8.39 -32.21 -17.15
CA ASP A 779 -8.69 -33.64 -16.97
C ASP A 779 -9.24 -33.97 -15.57
N GLY A 780 -9.04 -33.07 -14.61
CA GLY A 780 -9.50 -33.23 -13.22
C GLY A 780 -10.19 -31.98 -12.69
N VAL A 781 -10.89 -32.13 -11.57
CA VAL A 781 -11.58 -31.04 -10.87
C VAL A 781 -10.56 -29.98 -10.44
N GLY A 782 -10.66 -28.78 -11.01
CA GLY A 782 -9.81 -27.62 -10.72
C GLY A 782 -10.49 -26.58 -9.84
N PHE A 783 -9.81 -25.47 -9.61
CA PHE A 783 -10.23 -24.43 -8.66
C PHE A 783 -11.60 -23.82 -8.98
N VAL A 784 -11.87 -23.50 -10.24
CA VAL A 784 -13.17 -22.95 -10.69
C VAL A 784 -14.27 -23.99 -10.51
N ASP A 785 -13.99 -25.27 -10.80
CA ASP A 785 -14.93 -26.37 -10.62
C ASP A 785 -15.38 -26.49 -9.16
N VAL A 786 -14.45 -26.40 -8.22
CA VAL A 786 -14.73 -26.42 -6.78
C VAL A 786 -15.62 -25.25 -6.37
N VAL A 787 -15.29 -24.04 -6.84
CA VAL A 787 -15.98 -22.80 -6.45
C VAL A 787 -17.42 -22.79 -6.97
N LEU A 788 -17.64 -23.13 -8.24
CA LEU A 788 -18.98 -23.23 -8.84
C LEU A 788 -19.74 -24.45 -8.31
N GLY A 789 -19.06 -25.59 -8.16
CA GLY A 789 -19.61 -26.83 -7.63
C GLY A 789 -20.18 -26.68 -6.22
N GLY A 790 -19.63 -25.77 -5.42
CA GLY A 790 -20.17 -25.40 -4.11
C GLY A 790 -21.63 -24.92 -4.14
N TYR A 791 -22.10 -24.32 -5.24
CA TYR A 791 -23.46 -23.79 -5.37
C TYR A 791 -24.49 -24.80 -5.87
N LEU A 792 -24.06 -25.96 -6.36
CA LEU A 792 -24.93 -26.93 -7.05
C LEU A 792 -26.09 -27.42 -6.18
N GLY A 793 -25.92 -27.57 -4.87
CA GLY A 793 -27.04 -27.94 -4.00
C GLY A 793 -28.15 -26.88 -4.01
N TRP A 794 -27.79 -25.60 -3.88
CA TRP A 794 -28.76 -24.50 -3.93
C TRP A 794 -29.38 -24.32 -5.32
N PHE A 795 -28.68 -24.68 -6.39
CA PHE A 795 -29.26 -24.70 -7.73
C PHE A 795 -30.38 -25.74 -7.85
N THR A 796 -30.23 -26.93 -7.26
CA THR A 796 -31.30 -27.93 -7.21
C THR A 796 -32.55 -27.42 -6.49
N ALA A 797 -32.38 -26.62 -5.42
CA ALA A 797 -33.49 -25.95 -4.73
C ALA A 797 -34.13 -24.84 -5.57
N ILE A 798 -33.32 -24.08 -6.31
CA ILE A 798 -33.78 -23.05 -7.24
C ILE A 798 -34.57 -23.67 -8.38
N ASP A 799 -34.09 -24.76 -8.97
CA ASP A 799 -34.75 -25.47 -10.06
C ASP A 799 -36.17 -25.86 -9.69
N LYS A 800 -36.35 -26.38 -8.46
CA LYS A 800 -37.66 -26.71 -7.90
C LYS A 800 -38.50 -25.47 -7.64
N LEU A 801 -37.90 -24.37 -7.17
CA LEU A 801 -38.60 -23.11 -6.89
C LEU A 801 -39.11 -22.43 -8.17
N ILE A 802 -38.35 -22.48 -9.27
CA ILE A 802 -38.70 -21.81 -10.54
C ILE A 802 -39.34 -22.76 -11.56
N GLY A 803 -39.40 -24.06 -11.27
CA GLY A 803 -40.02 -25.08 -12.13
C GLY A 803 -39.23 -25.44 -13.40
N ARG A 804 -37.95 -25.07 -13.48
CA ARG A 804 -37.05 -25.35 -14.62
C ARG A 804 -35.59 -25.37 -14.16
N ARG A 805 -34.71 -26.00 -14.94
CA ARG A 805 -33.26 -26.02 -14.63
C ARG A 805 -32.62 -24.65 -14.82
N LEU A 806 -31.79 -24.25 -13.85
CA LEU A 806 -30.99 -23.02 -13.91
C LEU A 806 -29.75 -23.21 -14.79
N ILE A 807 -29.06 -24.35 -14.66
CA ILE A 807 -28.10 -24.84 -15.66
C ILE A 807 -28.92 -25.63 -16.69
N ASP A 808 -29.36 -24.92 -17.73
CA ASP A 808 -30.26 -25.43 -18.76
C ASP A 808 -29.45 -26.09 -19.89
N PRO A 809 -29.59 -27.40 -20.15
CA PRO A 809 -28.89 -28.08 -21.25
C PRO A 809 -29.13 -27.46 -22.64
N ALA A 810 -30.24 -26.73 -22.83
CA ALA A 810 -30.52 -26.05 -24.10
C ALA A 810 -29.72 -24.75 -24.27
N ARG A 811 -29.25 -24.13 -23.19
CA ARG A 811 -28.54 -22.83 -23.20
C ARG A 811 -27.06 -22.97 -22.84
N THR A 812 -26.77 -23.82 -21.85
CA THR A 812 -25.43 -24.07 -21.31
C THR A 812 -25.14 -25.59 -21.32
N PRO A 813 -25.06 -26.22 -22.51
CA PRO A 813 -24.90 -27.66 -22.64
C PRO A 813 -23.61 -28.19 -22.03
N ALA A 814 -22.49 -27.46 -22.14
CA ALA A 814 -21.21 -27.88 -21.59
C ALA A 814 -21.20 -27.82 -20.06
N LEU A 815 -21.79 -26.77 -19.47
CA LEU A 815 -21.99 -26.68 -18.02
C LEU A 815 -22.99 -27.72 -17.50
N ALA A 816 -24.03 -28.06 -18.25
CA ALA A 816 -24.95 -29.13 -17.87
C ALA A 816 -24.24 -30.49 -17.82
N ALA A 817 -23.42 -30.79 -18.83
CA ALA A 817 -22.61 -31.99 -18.86
C ALA A 817 -21.50 -31.96 -17.79
N TRP A 818 -20.94 -30.79 -17.49
CA TRP A 818 -19.99 -30.58 -16.40
C TRP A 818 -20.64 -30.85 -15.03
N GLU A 819 -21.86 -30.37 -14.80
CA GLU A 819 -22.59 -30.59 -13.54
C GLU A 819 -22.76 -32.09 -13.27
N GLU A 820 -23.20 -32.85 -14.28
CA GLU A 820 -23.35 -34.30 -14.18
C GLU A 820 -22.03 -34.99 -13.83
N ARG A 821 -20.94 -34.61 -14.50
CA ARG A 821 -19.60 -35.15 -14.22
C ARG A 821 -19.10 -34.77 -12.84
N PHE A 822 -19.27 -33.52 -12.42
CA PHE A 822 -18.84 -33.04 -11.11
C PHE A 822 -19.56 -33.77 -9.98
N ARG A 823 -20.90 -33.89 -10.06
CA ARG A 823 -21.71 -34.63 -9.07
C ARG A 823 -21.38 -36.12 -9.02
N ALA A 824 -20.97 -36.70 -10.14
CA ALA A 824 -20.55 -38.10 -10.22
C ALA A 824 -19.17 -38.38 -9.59
N THR A 825 -18.36 -37.36 -9.30
CA THR A 825 -17.06 -37.56 -8.65
C THR A 825 -17.21 -38.07 -7.21
N ASP A 826 -16.33 -38.99 -6.80
CA ASP A 826 -16.28 -39.49 -5.42
C ASP A 826 -16.08 -38.36 -4.39
N ALA A 827 -15.48 -37.25 -4.80
CA ALA A 827 -15.23 -36.11 -3.93
C ALA A 827 -16.47 -35.26 -3.67
N ALA A 828 -17.38 -35.13 -4.64
CA ALA A 828 -18.61 -34.35 -4.52
C ALA A 828 -19.80 -35.19 -4.04
N LYS A 829 -19.81 -36.50 -4.35
CA LYS A 829 -20.88 -37.43 -3.99
C LYS A 829 -21.09 -37.46 -2.47
N GLY A 830 -22.31 -37.17 -2.03
CA GLY A 830 -22.67 -37.12 -0.60
C GLY A 830 -22.18 -35.86 0.15
N VAL A 831 -21.46 -34.96 -0.52
CA VAL A 831 -21.08 -33.64 0.01
C VAL A 831 -22.01 -32.57 -0.54
N VAL A 832 -22.23 -32.56 -1.85
CA VAL A 832 -23.18 -31.66 -2.51
C VAL A 832 -24.59 -32.20 -2.24
N PRO A 833 -25.50 -31.42 -1.63
CA PRO A 833 -26.86 -31.89 -1.38
C PRO A 833 -27.69 -31.98 -2.66
N ASP A 834 -28.47 -33.05 -2.79
CA ASP A 834 -29.39 -33.26 -3.93
C ASP A 834 -30.88 -33.16 -3.53
N ASP A 835 -31.17 -33.03 -2.23
CA ASP A 835 -32.52 -32.92 -1.69
C ASP A 835 -32.99 -31.45 -1.69
N ALA A 836 -33.72 -31.08 -2.74
CA ALA A 836 -34.30 -29.74 -2.91
C ALA A 836 -35.26 -29.36 -1.77
N ASP A 837 -36.05 -30.31 -1.26
CA ASP A 837 -37.06 -30.03 -0.23
C ASP A 837 -36.37 -29.68 1.08
N LYS A 838 -35.37 -30.47 1.48
CA LYS A 838 -34.58 -30.20 2.67
C LYS A 838 -33.87 -28.84 2.62
N LEU A 839 -33.39 -28.43 1.44
CA LEU A 839 -32.78 -27.11 1.25
C LEU A 839 -33.81 -25.97 1.32
N LEU A 840 -35.00 -26.15 0.74
CA LEU A 840 -36.08 -25.17 0.80
C LEU A 840 -36.66 -25.04 2.22
N GLU A 841 -36.75 -26.12 2.98
CA GLU A 841 -37.09 -26.10 4.41
C GLU A 841 -36.02 -25.36 5.23
N PHE A 842 -34.74 -25.62 4.95
CA PHE A 842 -33.65 -24.91 5.60
C PHE A 842 -33.67 -23.41 5.25
N ARG A 843 -33.96 -23.05 4.00
CA ARG A 843 -34.19 -21.65 3.58
C ARG A 843 -35.28 -20.97 4.41
N GLN A 844 -36.41 -21.63 4.68
CA GLN A 844 -37.45 -21.07 5.55
C GLN A 844 -36.96 -20.84 6.98
N THR A 845 -36.04 -21.67 7.47
CA THR A 845 -35.40 -21.49 8.78
C THR A 845 -34.50 -20.25 8.79
N LEU A 846 -33.69 -20.06 7.74
CA LEU A 846 -32.85 -18.86 7.57
C LEU A 846 -33.68 -17.56 7.49
N LEU A 847 -34.78 -17.58 6.74
CA LEU A 847 -35.69 -16.43 6.62
C LEU A 847 -36.31 -16.07 7.97
N ARG A 848 -36.73 -17.07 8.76
CA ARG A 848 -37.26 -16.86 10.11
C ARG A 848 -36.21 -16.24 11.04
N TRP A 849 -34.97 -16.71 11.00
CA TRP A 849 -33.87 -16.14 11.79
C TRP A 849 -33.51 -14.71 11.39
N SER A 850 -33.57 -14.38 10.10
CA SER A 850 -33.36 -13.01 9.64
C SER A 850 -34.48 -12.07 10.12
N ALA A 851 -35.73 -12.54 10.09
CA ALA A 851 -36.88 -11.77 10.56
C ALA A 851 -36.87 -11.55 12.08
N SER A 852 -36.36 -12.51 12.88
CA SER A 852 -36.28 -12.38 14.33
C SER A 852 -35.18 -11.42 14.81
N LYS A 853 -34.14 -11.15 14.00
CA LYS A 853 -33.08 -10.18 14.31
C LYS A 853 -33.40 -8.74 13.87
N ALA A 854 -34.43 -8.54 13.06
CA ALA A 854 -34.86 -7.23 12.57
C ALA A 854 -35.99 -6.58 13.41
N LYS A 855 -36.55 -7.32 14.37
CA LYS A 855 -37.38 -6.80 15.47
C LYS A 855 -36.48 -6.51 16.67
#